data_AF-A0A8T1SQB7-F1
#
_entry.id   AF-A0A8T1SQB7-F1
#
_cell.length_a   1.000
_cell.length_b   1.000
_cell.length_c   1.000
_cell.angle_alpha   90.00
_cell.angle_beta   90.00
_cell.angle_gamma   90.00
#
_symmetry.space_group_name_H-M   'P 1'
#
loop_
_entity.id
_entity.type
_entity.pdbx_description
1 polymer ?
#
loop_
_entity_poly.entity_id
_entity_poly.type
_entity_poly.pdbx_seq_one_letter_code
_entity_poly.pdbx_strand_id
1 'polypeptide(L)'
;MDTQKVLRNQEDAHTAETISYQKLYNELTICFETLKASEIQLQQSHASLQGQLLEKEQKIKWLEEQLQQAREALHPVHQYSHPKHREQEFQQPSLNELECLIASQKFEIQFLQEKLKTANLNLAEHSFCSADILESKNVQSGRKHEEPPVKRSRSLSPKSSFRESEELRKLKIAEKKNENLKKTLQLKTQENDELRKAHEKRKERLQMLQTNYRTVKEQLKQWEEGYSNRTENTKSKHQRADPHQLRQEDSDAVWNELAYFKREHKKLLIEKLNLEEELDQMKVRRSMDKATIQELNLCLQQEREELLFRLGEDDGVKNSTPKKNVKEISDQTLQKVCQLEKRFRALERESKKLKEVNKQLTKDKNDLKASIKCHKEDADTKERELEKLLKKLREIKKDKADLQLVIGELEREVASLKRQVAEANKLRNENEDLLCEVQQLKNSLDKAKAVATMATVGATRGHCNCKTSGTKVKLKTTKKKSSLGRHQAFLNQSIKVMSNVFENFNKDGWEDMSESSDSEIPTSESLGSIIMKTVQNVDSLTDTNDEQEKYQLQDNQMVHNIAHLEDKSRLYHKKINTQNKDIEKSHSQRRKISPLITAHPSVVNKVNREKRRNIVVQKPGCSVLLRERIKSLQQQIAVLQNAKRAAVSSVKEFKEANEKLTSQLHLADQRLQTSRRTIQTLTSDLAELQQEREDLQGKLEHLAQATRLKEGLSPVTSNQIEVTAPTPSKNTDLEMKQLYCKLKIANNEITKHSTTIKSLKNEAQEKEERMRELREKISRMERDINMKRHLIEDLRSRLKANQEIEKTFNETLESFEKKVKTLTEDCSNKKTSIDSLKQRLNVATKEKSQYEQMYRKAKDELGKKDLKLTSLEGKMIEAECAMTELETAASQQLHGLAKQSGQALEVVQKKMLLANDKVEEFITFVKALTRELQRHVQEMRMRIRHAKKIREEKECNRYLSKESVHRAQSLAASILNISKTDLAEMLDTEDDEETERAKMEVEKDKEWLCYIQKLLEGQFPFASYLMDAVLEKLNEKKKLVEEYSSLMKQTI
;
A
#
# COMPACT_ATOMS: atom_id res chain seq x y z
N MET A 1 -48.24 -54.26 -9.50
CA MET A 1 -46.86 -53.75 -9.61
C MET A 1 -45.99 -54.89 -10.10
N ASP A 2 -45.32 -54.72 -11.23
CA ASP A 2 -44.50 -55.78 -11.82
C ASP A 2 -43.09 -55.77 -11.20
N THR A 3 -42.86 -56.71 -10.28
CA THR A 3 -41.60 -56.82 -9.52
C THR A 3 -40.39 -57.10 -10.41
N GLN A 4 -40.59 -57.77 -11.55
CA GLN A 4 -39.51 -58.09 -12.48
C GLN A 4 -38.98 -56.81 -13.18
N LYS A 5 -39.87 -55.84 -13.44
CA LYS A 5 -39.49 -54.52 -13.99
C LYS A 5 -38.73 -53.67 -12.98
N VAL A 6 -39.06 -53.76 -11.69
CA VAL A 6 -38.37 -53.00 -10.63
C VAL A 6 -36.93 -53.50 -10.44
N LEU A 7 -36.74 -54.83 -10.38
CA LEU A 7 -35.40 -55.43 -10.29
C LEU A 7 -34.52 -55.05 -11.49
N ARG A 8 -35.06 -55.15 -12.72
CA ARG A 8 -34.31 -54.77 -13.92
C ARG A 8 -33.90 -53.29 -13.93
N ASN A 9 -34.78 -52.39 -13.50
CA ASN A 9 -34.45 -50.98 -13.34
C ASN A 9 -33.35 -50.74 -12.28
N GLN A 10 -33.28 -51.56 -11.23
CA GLN A 10 -32.21 -51.49 -10.21
C GLN A 10 -30.89 -52.04 -10.74
N GLU A 11 -30.91 -53.13 -11.50
CA GLU A 11 -29.75 -53.69 -12.21
C GLU A 11 -29.18 -52.69 -13.23
N ASP A 12 -30.05 -52.05 -14.03
CA ASP A 12 -29.68 -51.00 -14.98
C ASP A 12 -29.08 -49.77 -14.26
N ALA A 13 -29.67 -49.36 -13.12
CA ALA A 13 -29.16 -48.25 -12.32
C ALA A 13 -27.78 -48.55 -11.72
N HIS A 14 -27.57 -49.70 -11.09
CA HIS A 14 -26.26 -50.10 -10.56
C HIS A 14 -25.21 -50.30 -11.66
N THR A 15 -25.63 -50.76 -12.84
CA THR A 15 -24.73 -50.84 -14.02
C THR A 15 -24.31 -49.44 -14.48
N ALA A 16 -25.25 -48.49 -14.55
CA ALA A 16 -24.97 -47.10 -14.89
C ALA A 16 -24.06 -46.41 -13.84
N GLU A 17 -24.30 -46.64 -12.55
CA GLU A 17 -23.45 -46.18 -11.45
C GLU A 17 -22.03 -46.76 -11.55
N THR A 18 -21.89 -48.07 -11.77
CA THR A 18 -20.59 -48.74 -11.92
C THR A 18 -19.80 -48.17 -13.11
N ILE A 19 -20.47 -47.95 -14.24
CA ILE A 19 -19.86 -47.29 -15.41
C ILE A 19 -19.48 -45.84 -15.10
N SER A 20 -20.28 -45.11 -14.30
CA SER A 20 -19.98 -43.75 -13.86
C SER A 20 -18.74 -43.71 -12.95
N TYR A 21 -18.65 -44.58 -11.94
CA TYR A 21 -17.48 -44.69 -11.06
C TYR A 21 -16.22 -45.09 -11.83
N GLN A 22 -16.31 -46.03 -12.77
CA GLN A 22 -15.17 -46.41 -13.61
C GLN A 22 -14.71 -45.26 -14.52
N LYS A 23 -15.64 -44.48 -15.09
CA LYS A 23 -15.30 -43.26 -15.85
C LYS A 23 -14.62 -42.22 -14.97
N LEU A 24 -15.15 -41.95 -13.77
CA LEU A 24 -14.56 -41.01 -12.82
C LEU A 24 -13.15 -41.45 -12.39
N TYR A 25 -12.93 -42.74 -12.14
CA TYR A 25 -11.61 -43.28 -11.81
C TYR A 25 -10.62 -43.12 -12.98
N ASN A 26 -11.06 -43.38 -14.21
CA ASN A 26 -10.26 -43.20 -15.41
C ASN A 26 -9.92 -41.71 -15.65
N GLU A 27 -10.90 -40.80 -15.49
CA GLU A 27 -10.68 -39.35 -15.58
C GLU A 27 -9.71 -38.84 -14.51
N LEU A 28 -9.85 -39.31 -13.26
CA LEU A 28 -8.95 -38.97 -12.16
C LEU A 28 -7.52 -39.49 -12.43
N THR A 29 -7.39 -40.69 -12.99
CA THR A 29 -6.08 -41.27 -13.39
C THR A 29 -5.43 -40.45 -14.51
N ILE A 30 -6.21 -40.03 -15.52
CA ILE A 30 -5.72 -39.14 -16.60
C ILE A 30 -5.32 -37.77 -16.03
N CYS A 31 -6.10 -37.20 -15.11
CA CYS A 31 -5.75 -35.95 -14.43
C CYS A 31 -4.47 -36.08 -13.60
N PHE A 32 -4.26 -37.21 -12.93
CA PHE A 32 -3.05 -37.48 -12.16
C PHE A 32 -1.81 -37.60 -13.07
N GLU A 33 -1.87 -38.41 -14.14
CA GLU A 33 -0.73 -38.57 -15.05
C GLU A 33 -0.44 -37.29 -15.86
N THR A 34 -1.46 -36.51 -16.24
CA THR A 34 -1.23 -35.19 -16.87
C THR A 34 -0.65 -34.16 -15.91
N LEU A 35 -1.07 -34.15 -14.64
CA LEU A 35 -0.47 -33.31 -13.60
C LEU A 35 1.00 -33.68 -13.38
N LYS A 36 1.30 -34.98 -13.21
CA LYS A 36 2.65 -35.53 -13.06
C LYS A 36 3.56 -35.24 -14.26
N ALA A 37 3.03 -35.33 -15.49
CA ALA A 37 3.77 -34.91 -16.68
C ALA A 37 4.07 -33.40 -16.68
N SER A 38 3.13 -32.56 -16.23
CA SER A 38 3.34 -31.11 -16.10
C SER A 38 4.34 -30.76 -14.99
N GLU A 39 4.35 -31.52 -13.89
CA GLU A 39 5.32 -31.40 -12.81
C GLU A 39 6.74 -31.75 -13.29
N ILE A 40 6.90 -32.86 -14.02
CA ILE A 40 8.18 -33.24 -14.63
C ILE A 40 8.65 -32.17 -15.62
N GLN A 41 7.75 -31.60 -16.43
CA GLN A 41 8.10 -30.50 -17.33
C GLN A 41 8.54 -29.23 -16.58
N LEU A 42 7.89 -28.89 -15.46
CA LEU A 42 8.28 -27.79 -14.60
C LEU A 42 9.63 -28.05 -13.92
N GLN A 43 9.90 -29.28 -13.46
CA GLN A 43 11.20 -29.68 -12.90
C GLN A 43 12.32 -29.59 -13.94
N GLN A 44 12.07 -30.02 -15.19
CA GLN A 44 13.01 -29.86 -16.31
C GLN A 44 13.27 -28.38 -16.64
N SER A 45 12.22 -27.55 -16.66
CA SER A 45 12.35 -26.10 -16.85
C SER A 45 13.14 -25.45 -15.71
N HIS A 46 12.90 -25.88 -14.47
CA HIS A 46 13.63 -25.40 -13.30
C HIS A 46 15.12 -25.78 -13.39
N ALA A 47 15.44 -27.03 -13.72
CA ALA A 47 16.81 -27.48 -13.91
C ALA A 47 17.53 -26.72 -15.04
N SER A 48 16.84 -26.42 -16.15
CA SER A 48 17.39 -25.61 -17.24
C SER A 48 17.65 -24.15 -16.81
N LEU A 49 16.73 -23.53 -16.08
CA LEU A 49 16.90 -22.18 -15.54
C LEU A 49 18.01 -22.11 -14.49
N GLN A 50 18.13 -23.13 -13.64
CA GLN A 50 19.20 -23.27 -12.65
C GLN A 50 20.57 -23.46 -13.33
N GLY A 51 20.64 -24.22 -14.42
CA GLY A 51 21.85 -24.32 -15.25
C GLY A 51 22.25 -22.99 -15.88
N GLN A 52 21.29 -22.24 -16.43
CA GLN A 52 21.53 -20.90 -16.96
C GLN A 52 21.96 -19.91 -15.86
N LEU A 53 21.39 -19.99 -14.65
CA LEU A 53 21.79 -19.19 -13.50
C LEU A 53 23.26 -19.46 -13.14
N LEU A 54 23.65 -20.73 -13.02
CA LEU A 54 25.03 -21.14 -12.74
C LEU A 54 26.01 -20.68 -13.83
N GLU A 55 25.62 -20.73 -15.11
CA GLU A 55 26.42 -20.18 -16.21
C GLU A 55 26.61 -18.66 -16.07
N LYS A 56 25.56 -17.91 -15.67
CA LYS A 56 25.67 -16.48 -15.39
C LYS A 56 26.52 -16.18 -14.16
N GLU A 57 26.40 -16.96 -13.09
CA GLU A 57 27.22 -16.82 -11.89
C GLU A 57 28.70 -17.11 -12.18
N GLN A 58 29.01 -18.14 -12.97
CA GLN A 58 30.37 -18.40 -13.46
C GLN A 58 30.89 -17.25 -14.33
N LYS A 59 30.05 -16.67 -15.20
CA LYS A 59 30.45 -15.52 -16.01
C LYS A 59 30.65 -14.25 -15.19
N ILE A 60 29.88 -14.05 -14.12
CA ILE A 60 30.07 -12.96 -13.15
C ILE A 60 31.40 -13.17 -12.43
N LYS A 61 31.69 -14.35 -11.87
CA LYS A 61 32.98 -14.65 -11.24
C LYS A 61 34.16 -14.41 -12.18
N TRP A 62 34.07 -14.85 -13.44
CA TRP A 62 35.10 -14.58 -14.44
C TRP A 62 35.27 -13.06 -14.72
N LEU A 63 34.18 -12.28 -14.73
CA LEU A 63 34.27 -10.82 -14.86
C LEU A 63 34.84 -10.16 -13.60
N GLU A 64 34.54 -10.68 -12.41
CA GLU A 64 35.11 -10.24 -11.13
C GLU A 64 36.61 -10.54 -11.07
N GLU A 65 37.05 -11.74 -11.48
CA GLU A 65 38.45 -12.13 -11.62
C GLU A 65 39.18 -11.25 -12.65
N GLN A 66 38.56 -10.91 -13.79
CA GLN A 66 39.14 -9.99 -14.76
C GLN A 66 39.23 -8.54 -14.24
N LEU A 67 38.24 -8.08 -13.47
CA LEU A 67 38.29 -6.78 -12.79
C LEU A 67 39.36 -6.76 -11.68
N GLN A 68 39.54 -7.88 -10.99
CA GLN A 68 40.56 -8.04 -9.96
C GLN A 68 41.96 -8.10 -10.57
N GLN A 69 42.17 -8.85 -11.65
CA GLN A 69 43.41 -8.81 -12.44
C GLN A 69 43.69 -7.42 -13.02
N ALA A 70 42.67 -6.68 -13.48
CA ALA A 70 42.85 -5.30 -13.95
C ALA A 70 43.27 -4.35 -12.81
N ARG A 71 42.81 -4.59 -11.57
CA ARG A 71 43.25 -3.84 -10.37
C ARG A 71 44.66 -4.22 -9.93
N GLU A 72 45.01 -5.50 -10.01
CA GLU A 72 46.34 -6.00 -9.66
C GLU A 72 47.40 -5.61 -10.71
N ALA A 73 47.03 -5.57 -12.00
CA ALA A 73 47.86 -5.04 -13.07
C ALA A 73 48.11 -3.51 -12.97
N LEU A 74 47.30 -2.78 -12.19
CA LEU A 74 47.58 -1.38 -11.83
C LEU A 74 48.67 -1.23 -10.73
N HIS A 75 49.17 -2.34 -10.18
CA HIS A 75 50.19 -2.33 -9.12
C HIS A 75 51.47 -3.09 -9.52
N PRO A 76 52.38 -2.49 -10.31
CA PRO A 76 53.76 -2.95 -10.39
C PRO A 76 54.45 -2.71 -9.05
N VAL A 77 55.02 -3.77 -8.48
CA VAL A 77 55.91 -3.69 -7.31
C VAL A 77 57.11 -2.80 -7.67
N HIS A 78 57.39 -1.78 -6.85
CA HIS A 78 58.63 -1.03 -6.95
C HIS A 78 59.37 -1.04 -5.61
N GLN A 79 60.44 -1.83 -5.57
CA GLN A 79 61.32 -2.02 -4.43
C GLN A 79 62.67 -1.35 -4.72
N TYR A 80 62.95 -0.25 -4.02
CA TYR A 80 64.22 0.49 -3.93
C TYR A 80 64.96 0.89 -5.25
N SER A 81 64.90 2.19 -5.62
CA SER A 81 66.04 3.13 -5.45
C SER A 81 65.82 4.50 -6.15
N HIS A 82 66.40 5.55 -5.57
CA HIS A 82 66.38 6.98 -5.98
C HIS A 82 67.33 7.31 -7.18
N PRO A 83 67.35 8.54 -7.75
CA PRO A 83 66.28 9.53 -7.99
C PRO A 83 66.39 10.34 -9.33
N LYS A 84 65.46 11.31 -9.53
CA LYS A 84 65.52 12.49 -10.44
C LYS A 84 65.33 12.29 -11.96
N HIS A 85 64.10 12.53 -12.44
CA HIS A 85 63.77 13.83 -13.07
C HIS A 85 62.24 14.07 -13.07
N ARG A 86 61.85 15.33 -13.23
CA ARG A 86 60.47 15.86 -13.34
C ARG A 86 59.43 14.87 -13.92
N GLU A 87 58.30 14.75 -13.23
CA GLU A 87 57.02 15.16 -13.81
C GLU A 87 56.01 15.53 -12.71
N GLN A 88 54.94 16.20 -13.13
CA GLN A 88 53.98 16.90 -12.29
C GLN A 88 52.66 16.10 -12.23
N GLU A 89 51.88 16.32 -11.16
CA GLU A 89 50.48 15.92 -10.98
C GLU A 89 50.14 14.51 -10.42
N PHE A 90 49.05 14.50 -9.64
CA PHE A 90 48.27 13.34 -9.15
C PHE A 90 48.96 12.23 -8.35
N GLN A 91 49.41 12.56 -7.13
CA GLN A 91 49.23 11.61 -6.01
C GLN A 91 47.82 11.77 -5.43
N GLN A 92 47.03 10.69 -5.47
CA GLN A 92 45.72 10.62 -4.84
C GLN A 92 45.91 10.43 -3.33
N PRO A 93 45.35 11.29 -2.44
CA PRO A 93 45.58 11.18 -1.00
C PRO A 93 45.14 9.82 -0.47
N SER A 94 45.90 9.25 0.46
CA SER A 94 45.49 8.02 1.13
C SER A 94 44.16 8.23 1.86
N LEU A 95 43.37 7.17 2.06
CA LEU A 95 42.04 7.28 2.67
C LEU A 95 42.08 7.96 4.05
N ASN A 96 43.18 7.76 4.80
CA ASN A 96 43.44 8.37 6.10
C ASN A 96 43.78 9.87 6.01
N GLU A 97 44.55 10.28 5.00
CA GLU A 97 44.81 11.70 4.71
C GLU A 97 43.55 12.40 4.19
N LEU A 98 42.75 11.72 3.36
CA LEU A 98 41.47 12.23 2.88
C LEU A 98 40.47 12.37 4.03
N GLU A 99 40.44 11.44 4.99
CA GLU A 99 39.62 11.56 6.19
C GLU A 99 40.07 12.71 7.10
N CYS A 100 41.39 12.90 7.27
CA CYS A 100 41.94 14.08 7.96
C CYS A 100 41.64 15.39 7.22
N LEU A 101 41.71 15.40 5.89
CA LEU A 101 41.37 16.57 5.07
C LEU A 101 39.88 16.89 5.12
N ILE A 102 39.01 15.88 5.11
CA ILE A 102 37.56 16.01 5.30
C ILE A 102 37.25 16.49 6.71
N ALA A 103 37.97 16.02 7.74
CA ALA A 103 37.82 16.51 9.11
C ALA A 103 38.24 17.99 9.23
N SER A 104 39.38 18.35 8.65
CA SER A 104 39.86 19.74 8.59
C SER A 104 38.89 20.65 7.83
N GLN A 105 38.41 20.23 6.66
CA GLN A 105 37.41 20.97 5.87
C GLN A 105 36.07 21.09 6.60
N LYS A 106 35.62 20.06 7.33
CA LYS A 106 34.42 20.16 8.17
C LYS A 106 34.60 21.17 9.30
N PHE A 107 35.78 21.19 9.94
CA PHE A 107 36.10 22.15 10.99
C PHE A 107 36.21 23.58 10.45
N GLU A 108 36.83 23.75 9.27
CA GLU A 108 36.90 25.03 8.57
C GLU A 108 35.52 25.52 8.10
N ILE A 109 34.65 24.63 7.61
CA ILE A 109 33.26 24.98 7.28
C ILE A 109 32.49 25.38 8.54
N GLN A 110 32.67 24.71 9.69
CA GLN A 110 32.07 25.14 10.95
C GLN A 110 32.58 26.52 11.39
N PHE A 111 33.90 26.73 11.35
CA PHE A 111 34.51 28.02 11.68
C PHE A 111 34.04 29.15 10.75
N LEU A 112 33.94 28.90 9.44
CA LEU A 112 33.41 29.86 8.48
C LEU A 112 31.90 30.10 8.67
N GLN A 113 31.12 29.09 9.04
CA GLN A 113 29.70 29.26 9.40
C GLN A 113 29.53 30.07 10.70
N GLU A 114 30.39 29.89 11.69
CA GLU A 114 30.39 30.64 12.94
C GLU A 114 30.85 32.08 12.73
N LYS A 115 31.89 32.29 11.92
CA LYS A 115 32.35 33.61 11.48
C LYS A 115 31.30 34.33 10.62
N LEU A 116 30.54 33.60 9.79
CA LEU A 116 29.39 34.13 9.04
C LEU A 116 28.22 34.49 9.96
N LYS A 117 27.92 33.68 10.97
CA LYS A 117 26.93 34.03 12.02
C LYS A 117 27.34 35.29 12.77
N THR A 118 28.61 35.41 13.15
CA THR A 118 29.15 36.59 13.84
C THR A 118 29.12 37.82 12.92
N ALA A 119 29.49 37.69 11.64
CA ALA A 119 29.39 38.77 10.68
C ALA A 119 27.93 39.19 10.42
N ASN A 120 26.99 38.25 10.39
CA ASN A 120 25.56 38.54 10.29
C ASN A 120 25.00 39.16 11.58
N LEU A 121 25.52 38.80 12.75
CA LEU A 121 25.19 39.45 14.02
C LEU A 121 25.67 40.91 14.01
N ASN A 122 26.92 41.15 13.63
CA ASN A 122 27.49 42.49 13.49
C ASN A 122 26.74 43.32 12.42
N LEU A 123 26.31 42.71 11.31
CA LEU A 123 25.46 43.37 10.31
C LEU A 123 24.05 43.69 10.84
N ALA A 124 23.49 42.85 11.72
CA ALA A 124 22.25 43.15 12.41
C ALA A 124 22.44 44.30 13.41
N GLU A 125 23.50 44.30 14.22
CA GLU A 125 23.84 45.38 15.14
C GLU A 125 24.09 46.71 14.41
N HIS A 126 24.78 46.69 13.26
CA HIS A 126 24.90 47.86 12.38
C HIS A 126 23.57 48.29 11.74
N SER A 127 22.63 47.37 11.53
CA SER A 127 21.27 47.69 11.05
C SER A 127 20.41 48.33 12.15
N PHE A 128 20.60 47.95 13.42
CA PHE A 128 19.91 48.57 14.56
C PHE A 128 20.50 49.93 14.96
N CYS A 129 21.81 50.17 14.77
CA CYS A 129 22.41 51.49 15.00
C CYS A 129 22.03 52.58 13.98
N SER A 130 21.25 52.28 12.94
CA SER A 130 20.81 53.28 11.95
C SER A 130 19.42 53.88 12.26
N ALA A 131 18.73 53.42 13.30
CA ALA A 131 17.33 53.79 13.58
C ALA A 131 17.17 54.95 14.57
N ASP A 132 18.08 55.12 15.54
CA ASP A 132 17.86 55.96 16.73
C ASP A 132 18.51 57.37 16.69
N ILE A 133 19.00 57.82 15.53
CA ILE A 133 19.54 59.19 15.36
C ILE A 133 18.88 59.90 14.17
N LEU A 134 17.56 60.10 14.24
CA LEU A 134 16.87 61.04 13.35
C LEU A 134 15.60 61.68 13.95
N GLU A 135 15.58 61.89 15.28
CA GLU A 135 14.54 62.71 15.94
C GLU A 135 15.13 63.68 16.98
N SER A 136 15.93 64.67 16.53
CA SER A 136 16.00 65.97 17.21
C SER A 136 16.75 67.07 16.43
N LYS A 137 16.13 68.27 16.46
CA LYS A 137 16.69 69.62 16.26
C LYS A 137 17.02 70.10 14.83
N ASN A 138 16.18 71.04 14.40
CA ASN A 138 16.53 72.16 13.51
C ASN A 138 17.68 73.03 14.07
N VAL A 139 18.22 73.91 13.20
CA VAL A 139 18.80 75.26 13.44
C VAL A 139 20.27 75.47 13.02
N GLN A 140 20.45 76.46 12.13
CA GLN A 140 21.64 77.26 11.78
C GLN A 140 22.89 76.65 11.08
N SER A 141 23.29 77.34 9.98
CA SER A 141 24.68 77.60 9.51
C SER A 141 25.59 76.41 9.14
N GLY A 142 26.36 76.40 8.04
CA GLY A 142 26.59 77.42 7.01
C GLY A 142 28.07 77.42 6.55
N ARG A 143 28.32 77.56 5.23
CA ARG A 143 29.65 77.57 4.56
C ARG A 143 30.39 76.20 4.58
N LYS A 144 31.21 75.82 3.60
CA LYS A 144 31.91 76.55 2.51
C LYS A 144 32.08 75.66 1.26
N HIS A 145 32.42 76.28 0.13
CA HIS A 145 32.71 75.66 -1.18
C HIS A 145 33.95 74.73 -1.18
N GLU A 146 34.00 73.73 -2.07
CA GLU A 146 34.75 73.84 -3.34
C GLU A 146 34.41 72.71 -4.35
N GLU A 147 34.43 73.07 -5.64
CA GLU A 147 34.16 72.30 -6.86
C GLU A 147 35.28 72.69 -7.88
N PRO A 148 35.41 72.08 -9.10
CA PRO A 148 34.69 70.94 -9.67
C PRO A 148 35.69 69.77 -9.99
N PRO A 149 36.18 69.42 -11.21
CA PRO A 149 35.58 69.36 -12.55
C PRO A 149 35.83 68.07 -13.39
N VAL A 150 34.84 67.71 -14.23
CA VAL A 150 34.88 66.83 -15.45
C VAL A 150 35.42 65.37 -15.28
N LYS A 151 34.63 64.32 -15.50
CA LYS A 151 34.12 63.91 -16.83
C LYS A 151 32.94 62.93 -16.81
N ARG A 152 32.07 63.15 -17.81
CA ARG A 152 31.03 62.26 -18.37
C ARG A 152 31.15 60.76 -18.02
N SER A 153 30.07 60.21 -17.47
CA SER A 153 29.51 58.93 -17.92
C SER A 153 27.99 58.96 -17.80
N ARG A 154 27.30 58.73 -18.93
CA ARG A 154 25.85 58.62 -18.98
C ARG A 154 25.43 57.21 -18.55
N SER A 155 24.83 57.07 -17.38
CA SER A 155 23.96 55.92 -17.09
C SER A 155 22.80 56.37 -16.20
N LEU A 156 21.65 56.59 -16.83
CA LEU A 156 20.38 56.71 -16.10
C LEU A 156 19.91 55.30 -15.73
N SER A 157 20.10 54.93 -14.47
CA SER A 157 19.33 53.86 -13.85
C SER A 157 19.19 54.17 -12.36
N PRO A 158 17.97 54.41 -11.83
CA PRO A 158 17.78 54.66 -10.41
C PRO A 158 18.16 53.40 -9.62
N LYS A 159 19.18 53.50 -8.76
CA LYS A 159 19.45 52.47 -7.74
C LYS A 159 18.26 52.43 -6.78
N SER A 160 17.33 51.51 -6.99
CA SER A 160 16.28 51.21 -6.01
C SER A 160 16.86 50.38 -4.87
N SER A 161 17.31 51.05 -3.82
CA SER A 161 17.80 50.44 -2.57
C SER A 161 16.68 49.81 -1.72
N PHE A 162 15.58 49.40 -2.35
CA PHE A 162 14.42 48.79 -1.68
C PHE A 162 13.87 47.60 -2.47
N ARG A 163 14.74 46.61 -2.67
CA ARG A 163 14.36 45.26 -3.05
C ARG A 163 15.34 44.34 -2.33
N GLU A 164 14.87 43.57 -1.34
CA GLU A 164 15.57 42.34 -0.92
C GLU A 164 16.01 41.63 -2.19
N SER A 165 17.31 41.35 -2.34
CA SER A 165 17.86 40.85 -3.60
C SER A 165 16.97 39.75 -4.16
N GLU A 166 16.72 39.77 -5.47
CA GLU A 166 15.93 38.73 -6.12
C GLU A 166 16.52 37.34 -5.84
N GLU A 167 17.85 37.28 -5.64
CA GLU A 167 18.57 36.10 -5.17
C GLU A 167 18.23 35.73 -3.72
N LEU A 168 18.04 36.68 -2.81
CA LEU A 168 17.60 36.40 -1.44
C LEU A 168 16.20 35.78 -1.41
N ARG A 169 15.31 36.18 -2.32
CA ARG A 169 13.99 35.54 -2.50
C ARG A 169 14.14 34.15 -3.10
N LYS A 170 14.94 33.98 -4.16
CA LYS A 170 15.23 32.66 -4.76
C LYS A 170 15.87 31.71 -3.75
N LEU A 171 16.73 32.22 -2.87
CA LEU A 171 17.37 31.48 -1.78
C LEU A 171 16.34 31.08 -0.71
N LYS A 172 15.49 32.00 -0.22
CA LYS A 172 14.38 31.66 0.69
C LYS A 172 13.39 30.63 0.09
N ILE A 173 13.16 30.65 -1.21
CA ILE A 173 12.35 29.64 -1.93
C ILE A 173 13.09 28.30 -2.00
N ALA A 174 14.39 28.31 -2.34
CA ALA A 174 15.22 27.11 -2.38
C ALA A 174 15.37 26.45 -1.00
N GLU A 175 15.52 27.23 0.08
CA GLU A 175 15.55 26.75 1.47
C GLU A 175 14.23 26.06 1.85
N LYS A 176 13.09 26.71 1.59
CA LYS A 176 11.76 26.09 1.81
C LYS A 176 11.58 24.81 1.00
N LYS A 177 12.01 24.79 -0.27
CA LYS A 177 11.98 23.60 -1.12
C LYS A 177 12.85 22.47 -0.54
N ASN A 178 14.02 22.80 -0.01
CA ASN A 178 14.94 21.84 0.60
C ASN A 178 14.40 21.29 1.95
N GLU A 179 13.83 22.16 2.79
CA GLU A 179 13.14 21.77 4.03
C GLU A 179 11.93 20.85 3.75
N ASN A 180 11.17 21.15 2.70
CA ASN A 180 10.05 20.31 2.27
C ASN A 180 10.52 18.96 1.71
N LEU A 181 11.56 18.92 0.88
CA LEU A 181 12.17 17.66 0.42
C LEU A 181 12.68 16.80 1.59
N LYS A 182 13.25 17.44 2.62
CA LYS A 182 13.69 16.76 3.84
C LYS A 182 12.52 16.14 4.62
N LYS A 183 11.37 16.82 4.69
CA LYS A 183 10.12 16.28 5.29
C LYS A 183 9.57 15.10 4.47
N THR A 184 9.55 15.18 3.14
CA THR A 184 9.15 14.07 2.26
C THR A 184 10.07 12.87 2.43
N LEU A 185 11.40 13.07 2.48
CA LEU A 185 12.37 12.00 2.73
C LEU A 185 12.15 11.31 4.08
N GLN A 186 11.89 12.09 5.14
CA GLN A 186 11.60 11.56 6.47
C GLN A 186 10.34 10.68 6.47
N LEU A 187 9.31 11.04 5.70
CA LEU A 187 8.08 10.23 5.57
C LEU A 187 8.28 8.98 4.71
N LYS A 188 9.09 9.04 3.64
CA LYS A 188 9.48 7.85 2.87
C LYS A 188 10.37 6.89 3.65
N THR A 189 11.14 7.41 4.61
CA THR A 189 11.86 6.59 5.60
C THR A 189 10.86 5.92 6.56
N GLN A 190 9.89 6.68 7.10
CA GLN A 190 8.83 6.13 7.96
C GLN A 190 8.00 5.04 7.24
N GLU A 191 7.63 5.25 5.97
CA GLU A 191 6.91 4.27 5.14
C GLU A 191 7.71 2.96 4.99
N ASN A 192 9.02 3.05 4.72
CA ASN A 192 9.92 1.90 4.67
C ASN A 192 10.06 1.18 6.01
N ASP A 193 10.11 1.92 7.13
CA ASP A 193 10.21 1.33 8.46
C ASP A 193 8.91 0.62 8.89
N GLU A 194 7.75 1.15 8.51
CA GLU A 194 6.46 0.49 8.73
C GLU A 194 6.30 -0.76 7.85
N LEU A 195 6.73 -0.72 6.59
CA LEU A 195 6.86 -1.90 5.73
C LEU A 195 7.79 -2.96 6.34
N ARG A 196 9.00 -2.57 6.79
CA ARG A 196 9.97 -3.48 7.40
C ARG A 196 9.40 -4.14 8.67
N LYS A 197 8.68 -3.38 9.51
CA LYS A 197 7.98 -3.91 10.70
C LYS A 197 6.86 -4.88 10.34
N ALA A 198 6.07 -4.60 9.30
CA ALA A 198 5.02 -5.51 8.83
C ALA A 198 5.62 -6.82 8.26
N HIS A 199 6.73 -6.74 7.53
CA HIS A 199 7.46 -7.91 7.04
C HIS A 199 8.07 -8.74 8.17
N GLU A 200 8.68 -8.11 9.17
CA GLU A 200 9.27 -8.82 10.31
C GLU A 200 8.20 -9.56 11.13
N LYS A 201 7.05 -8.91 11.40
CA LYS A 201 5.90 -9.59 12.03
C LYS A 201 5.35 -10.77 11.23
N ARG A 202 5.30 -10.66 9.90
CA ARG A 202 4.86 -11.79 9.05
C ARG A 202 5.87 -12.94 9.11
N LYS A 203 7.17 -12.63 9.19
CA LYS A 203 8.26 -13.59 9.40
C LYS A 203 8.19 -14.23 10.80
N GLU A 204 7.94 -13.47 11.87
CA GLU A 204 7.70 -13.98 13.22
C GLU A 204 6.49 -14.94 13.25
N ARG A 205 5.36 -14.55 12.64
CA ARG A 205 4.17 -15.41 12.50
C ARG A 205 4.48 -16.70 11.72
N LEU A 206 5.26 -16.62 10.63
CA LEU A 206 5.68 -17.78 9.86
C LEU A 206 6.63 -18.69 10.67
N GLN A 207 7.59 -18.13 11.41
CA GLN A 207 8.50 -18.88 12.27
C GLN A 207 7.72 -19.59 13.38
N MET A 208 6.79 -18.92 14.04
CA MET A 208 5.91 -19.50 15.06
C MET A 208 5.02 -20.61 14.48
N LEU A 209 4.49 -20.45 13.27
CA LEU A 209 3.76 -21.51 12.58
C LEU A 209 4.67 -22.71 12.24
N GLN A 210 5.93 -22.47 11.83
CA GLN A 210 6.91 -23.53 11.56
C GLN A 210 7.35 -24.26 12.84
N THR A 211 7.54 -23.57 13.97
CA THR A 211 7.85 -24.22 15.25
C THR A 211 6.65 -25.01 15.77
N ASN A 212 5.43 -24.50 15.62
CA ASN A 212 4.22 -25.22 15.97
C ASN A 212 4.04 -26.47 15.08
N TYR A 213 4.28 -26.36 13.78
CA TYR A 213 4.25 -27.50 12.87
C TYR A 213 5.31 -28.55 13.22
N ARG A 214 6.54 -28.14 13.55
CA ARG A 214 7.58 -29.06 14.06
C ARG A 214 7.12 -29.74 15.36
N THR A 215 6.57 -28.98 16.30
CA THR A 215 6.09 -29.52 17.59
C THR A 215 4.95 -30.52 17.40
N VAL A 216 3.97 -30.22 16.54
CA VAL A 216 2.87 -31.14 16.20
C VAL A 216 3.38 -32.37 15.45
N LYS A 217 4.39 -32.23 14.58
CA LYS A 217 5.04 -33.36 13.91
C LYS A 217 5.82 -34.24 14.88
N GLU A 218 6.54 -33.65 15.83
CA GLU A 218 7.25 -34.36 16.90
C GLU A 218 6.26 -35.10 17.81
N GLN A 219 5.14 -34.46 18.17
CA GLN A 219 4.05 -35.09 18.90
C GLN A 219 3.45 -36.25 18.10
N LEU A 220 3.12 -36.07 16.81
CA LEU A 220 2.60 -37.16 15.97
C LEU A 220 3.58 -38.34 15.94
N LYS A 221 4.88 -38.06 15.77
CA LYS A 221 5.95 -39.06 15.78
C LYS A 221 6.04 -39.78 17.12
N GLN A 222 5.91 -39.07 18.25
CA GLN A 222 5.83 -39.68 19.59
C GLN A 222 4.56 -40.52 19.80
N TRP A 223 3.43 -40.12 19.21
CA TRP A 223 2.21 -40.95 19.19
C TRP A 223 2.42 -42.22 18.36
N GLU A 224 3.02 -42.11 17.17
CA GLU A 224 3.33 -43.24 16.26
C GLU A 224 4.37 -44.21 16.87
N GLU A 225 5.49 -43.71 17.37
CA GLU A 225 6.50 -44.49 18.13
C GLU A 225 5.88 -45.09 19.40
N GLY A 226 4.94 -44.37 20.02
CA GLY A 226 4.13 -44.82 21.14
C GLY A 226 3.14 -45.94 20.80
N TYR A 227 2.77 -46.13 19.53
CA TYR A 227 2.05 -47.32 19.06
C TYR A 227 3.00 -48.50 18.80
N SER A 228 4.17 -48.25 18.18
CA SER A 228 5.17 -49.31 17.94
C SER A 228 5.66 -49.95 19.25
N ASN A 229 5.92 -49.15 20.29
CA ASN A 229 6.38 -49.63 21.59
C ASN A 229 5.27 -50.19 22.51
N ARG A 230 3.99 -50.13 22.10
CA ARG A 230 2.85 -50.64 22.90
C ARG A 230 2.35 -52.03 22.50
N THR A 231 3.03 -52.70 21.58
CA THR A 231 2.55 -53.99 21.06
C THR A 231 2.64 -55.14 22.09
N GLU A 232 3.46 -55.03 23.14
CA GLU A 232 3.67 -56.16 24.08
C GLU A 232 3.35 -55.94 25.56
N ASN A 233 3.24 -54.72 26.11
CA ASN A 233 3.03 -54.57 27.56
C ASN A 233 1.99 -53.52 28.02
N THR A 234 1.27 -53.91 29.09
CA THR A 234 0.21 -53.18 29.82
C THR A 234 -1.10 -52.87 29.07
N LYS A 235 -2.06 -53.79 29.22
CA LYS A 235 -3.51 -53.53 29.05
C LYS A 235 -4.05 -52.62 30.17
N SER A 236 -3.63 -51.36 30.19
CA SER A 236 -4.21 -50.34 31.07
C SER A 236 -5.63 -49.98 30.61
N LYS A 237 -6.62 -50.76 31.05
CA LYS A 237 -8.04 -50.42 30.93
C LYS A 237 -8.30 -49.11 31.66
N HIS A 238 -8.32 -48.00 30.92
CA HIS A 238 -9.02 -46.81 31.39
C HIS A 238 -10.50 -47.20 31.46
N GLN A 239 -11.08 -47.20 32.66
CA GLN A 239 -12.49 -47.51 32.83
C GLN A 239 -13.31 -46.47 32.07
N ARG A 240 -14.00 -46.92 31.03
CA ARG A 240 -15.09 -46.16 30.42
C ARG A 240 -16.18 -46.08 31.48
N ALA A 241 -16.72 -44.87 31.72
CA ALA A 241 -17.83 -44.68 32.65
C ALA A 241 -19.00 -45.62 32.28
N ASP A 242 -19.68 -46.12 33.31
CA ASP A 242 -20.68 -47.18 33.15
C ASP A 242 -21.86 -46.67 32.29
N PRO A 243 -22.39 -47.44 31.30
CA PRO A 243 -23.35 -46.91 30.32
C PRO A 243 -24.65 -46.34 30.89
N HIS A 244 -24.94 -46.59 32.16
CA HIS A 244 -26.07 -46.03 32.87
C HIS A 244 -25.85 -44.58 33.35
N GLN A 245 -24.59 -44.17 33.62
CA GLN A 245 -24.25 -42.79 34.01
C GLN A 245 -24.26 -41.82 32.81
N LEU A 246 -24.03 -42.32 31.59
CA LEU A 246 -24.09 -41.55 30.34
C LEU A 246 -25.51 -41.35 29.79
N ARG A 247 -26.57 -41.84 30.48
CA ARG A 247 -27.97 -41.72 30.04
C ARG A 247 -28.72 -40.49 30.55
N GLN A 248 -28.11 -39.69 31.44
CA GLN A 248 -28.73 -38.46 31.99
C GLN A 248 -28.26 -37.17 31.32
N GLU A 249 -27.14 -37.20 30.60
CA GLU A 249 -26.64 -36.08 29.80
C GLU A 249 -26.65 -36.52 28.34
N ASP A 250 -27.23 -35.72 27.44
CA ASP A 250 -27.22 -35.98 25.99
C ASP A 250 -25.77 -35.97 25.50
N SER A 251 -25.15 -37.15 25.50
CA SER A 251 -23.75 -37.33 25.15
C SER A 251 -23.45 -36.75 23.76
N ASP A 252 -24.37 -36.95 22.82
CA ASP A 252 -24.28 -36.41 21.46
C ASP A 252 -24.43 -34.88 21.43
N ALA A 253 -25.24 -34.28 22.31
CA ALA A 253 -25.30 -32.83 22.44
C ALA A 253 -23.97 -32.26 22.96
N VAL A 254 -23.37 -32.85 23.99
CA VAL A 254 -22.06 -32.42 24.51
C VAL A 254 -20.94 -32.60 23.47
N TRP A 255 -20.96 -33.68 22.69
CA TRP A 255 -20.02 -33.86 21.57
C TRP A 255 -20.27 -32.89 20.42
N ASN A 256 -21.53 -32.55 20.12
CA ASN A 256 -21.89 -31.56 19.11
C ASN A 256 -21.48 -30.15 19.53
N GLU A 257 -21.71 -29.76 20.80
CA GLU A 257 -21.23 -28.51 21.39
C GLU A 257 -19.70 -28.44 21.38
N LEU A 258 -19.00 -29.50 21.80
CA LEU A 258 -17.54 -29.54 21.75
C LEU A 258 -17.00 -29.47 20.30
N ALA A 259 -17.67 -30.13 19.34
CA ALA A 259 -17.33 -30.04 17.92
C ALA A 259 -17.64 -28.64 17.34
N TYR A 260 -18.71 -28.00 17.81
CA TYR A 260 -19.08 -26.62 17.49
C TYR A 260 -18.02 -25.65 18.03
N PHE A 261 -17.70 -25.67 19.33
CA PHE A 261 -16.64 -24.84 19.91
C PHE A 261 -15.27 -25.10 19.28
N LYS A 262 -14.94 -26.35 18.92
CA LYS A 262 -13.69 -26.66 18.21
C LYS A 262 -13.68 -26.10 16.77
N ARG A 263 -14.81 -26.13 16.07
CA ARG A 263 -14.98 -25.52 14.74
C ARG A 263 -14.92 -24.00 14.82
N GLU A 264 -15.59 -23.41 15.80
CA GLU A 264 -15.65 -21.97 16.00
C GLU A 264 -14.31 -21.41 16.49
N HIS A 265 -13.62 -22.07 17.43
CA HIS A 265 -12.24 -21.72 17.79
C HIS A 265 -11.28 -21.80 16.60
N LYS A 266 -11.41 -22.81 15.72
CA LYS A 266 -10.61 -22.88 14.49
C LYS A 266 -10.94 -21.72 13.53
N LYS A 267 -12.22 -21.36 13.40
CA LYS A 267 -12.70 -20.23 12.59
C LYS A 267 -12.19 -18.90 13.14
N LEU A 268 -12.37 -18.63 14.43
CA LEU A 268 -11.86 -17.45 15.14
C LEU A 268 -10.33 -17.33 15.08
N LEU A 269 -9.59 -18.44 15.10
CA LEU A 269 -8.13 -18.42 14.95
C LEU A 269 -7.70 -18.01 13.53
N ILE A 270 -8.41 -18.49 12.50
CA ILE A 270 -8.19 -18.07 11.11
C ILE A 270 -8.59 -16.60 10.93
N GLU A 271 -9.73 -16.19 11.48
CA GLU A 271 -10.23 -14.82 11.43
C GLU A 271 -9.29 -13.85 12.15
N LYS A 272 -8.77 -14.21 13.33
CA LYS A 272 -7.71 -13.45 14.02
C LYS A 272 -6.45 -13.28 13.15
N LEU A 273 -5.97 -14.35 12.51
CA LEU A 273 -4.79 -14.30 11.64
C LEU A 273 -5.02 -13.36 10.44
N ASN A 274 -6.20 -13.44 9.83
CA ASN A 274 -6.61 -12.58 8.72
C ASN A 274 -6.73 -11.11 9.18
N LEU A 275 -7.37 -10.84 10.31
CA LEU A 275 -7.50 -9.49 10.88
C LEU A 275 -6.14 -8.89 11.24
N GLU A 276 -5.19 -9.67 11.78
CA GLU A 276 -3.82 -9.22 12.02
C GLU A 276 -3.08 -8.88 10.70
N GLU A 277 -3.34 -9.64 9.63
CA GLU A 277 -2.81 -9.34 8.30
C GLU A 277 -3.45 -8.10 7.66
N GLU A 278 -4.78 -7.95 7.74
CA GLU A 278 -5.48 -6.74 7.29
C GLU A 278 -5.02 -5.50 8.07
N LEU A 279 -4.79 -5.61 9.38
CA LEU A 279 -4.31 -4.52 10.24
C LEU A 279 -2.89 -4.10 9.84
N ASP A 280 -1.96 -5.04 9.63
CA ASP A 280 -0.61 -4.72 9.13
C ASP A 280 -0.66 -4.13 7.71
N GLN A 281 -1.52 -4.64 6.80
CA GLN A 281 -1.74 -4.04 5.47
C GLN A 281 -2.32 -2.62 5.55
N MET A 282 -3.29 -2.37 6.43
CA MET A 282 -3.93 -1.06 6.59
C MET A 282 -2.99 -0.04 7.24
N LYS A 283 -2.04 -0.48 8.09
CA LYS A 283 -0.95 0.39 8.57
C LYS A 283 -0.05 0.84 7.43
N VAL A 284 0.44 -0.10 6.61
CA VAL A 284 1.26 0.19 5.42
C VAL A 284 0.54 1.14 4.46
N ARG A 285 -0.75 0.87 4.16
CA ARG A 285 -1.56 1.77 3.32
C ARG A 285 -1.69 3.15 3.95
N ARG A 286 -1.94 3.26 5.25
CA ARG A 286 -2.05 4.54 5.96
C ARG A 286 -0.74 5.35 5.93
N SER A 287 0.42 4.73 6.04
CA SER A 287 1.72 5.41 5.88
C SER A 287 1.98 5.84 4.44
N MET A 288 1.64 4.99 3.46
CA MET A 288 1.74 5.30 2.04
C MET A 288 0.80 6.45 1.62
N ASP A 289 -0.46 6.42 2.07
CA ASP A 289 -1.45 7.47 1.84
C ASP A 289 -1.00 8.78 2.50
N LYS A 290 -0.45 8.73 3.73
CA LYS A 290 0.12 9.90 4.43
C LYS A 290 1.28 10.51 3.64
N ALA A 291 2.17 9.70 3.05
CA ALA A 291 3.25 10.18 2.20
C ALA A 291 2.72 10.79 0.90
N THR A 292 1.82 10.09 0.19
CA THR A 292 1.21 10.56 -1.06
C THR A 292 0.41 11.86 -0.88
N ILE A 293 -0.32 12.01 0.23
CA ILE A 293 -1.03 13.27 0.56
C ILE A 293 -0.04 14.41 0.77
N GLN A 294 1.14 14.17 1.37
CA GLN A 294 2.16 15.21 1.52
C GLN A 294 2.89 15.52 0.22
N GLU A 295 3.13 14.55 -0.66
CA GLU A 295 3.61 14.78 -2.02
C GLU A 295 2.62 15.66 -2.83
N LEU A 296 1.32 15.35 -2.77
CA LEU A 296 0.28 16.15 -3.42
C LEU A 296 0.17 17.57 -2.83
N ASN A 297 0.25 17.72 -1.51
CA ASN A 297 0.30 19.04 -0.87
C ASN A 297 1.54 19.83 -1.28
N LEU A 298 2.69 19.16 -1.47
CA LEU A 298 3.92 19.79 -1.95
C LEU A 298 3.79 20.23 -3.42
N CYS A 299 3.20 19.43 -4.30
CA CYS A 299 2.90 19.83 -5.67
C CYS A 299 1.96 21.04 -5.71
N LEU A 300 0.87 21.02 -4.94
CA LEU A 300 -0.06 22.15 -4.81
C LEU A 300 0.61 23.41 -4.24
N GLN A 301 1.58 23.26 -3.34
CA GLN A 301 2.37 24.39 -2.83
C GLN A 301 3.36 24.92 -3.88
N GLN A 302 4.01 24.03 -4.64
CA GLN A 302 4.88 24.44 -5.76
C GLN A 302 4.10 25.16 -6.85
N GLU A 303 2.91 24.67 -7.23
CA GLU A 303 2.01 25.37 -8.16
C GLU A 303 1.60 26.77 -7.64
N ARG A 304 1.31 26.91 -6.33
CA ARG A 304 1.02 28.22 -5.72
C ARG A 304 2.24 29.15 -5.73
N GLU A 305 3.42 28.64 -5.44
CA GLU A 305 4.67 29.42 -5.43
C GLU A 305 5.09 29.81 -6.86
N GLU A 306 4.89 28.93 -7.86
CA GLU A 306 5.05 29.28 -9.29
C GLU A 306 4.03 30.31 -9.78
N LEU A 307 2.77 30.22 -9.36
CA LEU A 307 1.75 31.21 -9.71
C LEU A 307 2.07 32.59 -9.09
N LEU A 308 2.55 32.61 -7.85
CA LEU A 308 3.06 33.83 -7.21
C LEU A 308 4.31 34.38 -7.91
N PHE A 309 5.19 33.51 -8.41
CA PHE A 309 6.36 33.91 -9.19
C PHE A 309 5.96 34.56 -10.52
N ARG A 310 5.04 33.93 -11.29
CA ARG A 310 4.53 34.48 -12.56
C ARG A 310 3.80 35.80 -12.38
N LEU A 311 2.99 35.96 -11.33
CA LEU A 311 2.37 37.24 -10.97
C LEU A 311 3.43 38.33 -10.68
N GLY A 312 4.54 37.96 -10.05
CA GLY A 312 5.67 38.86 -9.80
C GLY A 312 6.50 39.23 -11.04
N GLU A 313 6.46 38.42 -12.10
CA GLU A 313 7.02 38.73 -13.41
C GLU A 313 6.09 39.64 -14.24
N ASP A 314 4.78 39.36 -14.25
CA ASP A 314 3.78 40.15 -14.99
C ASP A 314 3.67 41.60 -14.48
N ASP A 315 3.79 41.84 -13.16
CA ASP A 315 3.87 43.19 -12.58
C ASP A 315 5.10 44.00 -13.08
N GLY A 316 6.12 43.34 -13.62
CA GLY A 316 7.31 43.97 -14.20
C GLY A 316 7.11 44.45 -15.64
N VAL A 317 6.14 43.93 -16.39
CA VAL A 317 6.01 44.15 -17.84
C VAL A 317 4.94 45.19 -18.15
N LYS A 318 5.34 46.48 -18.13
CA LYS A 318 4.55 47.58 -18.68
C LYS A 318 4.42 47.44 -20.21
N ASN A 319 3.39 46.74 -20.66
CA ASN A 319 3.07 46.51 -22.08
C ASN A 319 2.63 47.80 -22.79
N SER A 320 3.59 48.57 -23.30
CA SER A 320 3.33 49.78 -24.10
C SER A 320 3.48 49.54 -25.61
N THR A 321 2.40 49.13 -26.30
CA THR A 321 2.02 49.61 -27.66
C THR A 321 0.74 48.93 -28.17
N PRO A 322 -0.22 49.67 -28.76
CA PRO A 322 -1.47 49.10 -29.26
C PRO A 322 -1.36 48.68 -30.75
N LYS A 323 -1.51 47.39 -31.06
CA LYS A 323 -1.73 46.92 -32.44
C LYS A 323 -3.23 46.92 -32.80
N LYS A 324 -3.55 47.38 -34.00
CA LYS A 324 -4.92 47.61 -34.51
C LYS A 324 -5.70 46.32 -34.79
N ASN A 325 -6.01 45.56 -33.75
CA ASN A 325 -6.83 44.34 -33.79
C ASN A 325 -7.76 44.23 -32.56
N VAL A 326 -7.70 45.21 -31.64
CA VAL A 326 -8.11 45.02 -30.23
C VAL A 326 -9.59 44.66 -30.07
N LYS A 327 -10.50 45.21 -30.88
CA LYS A 327 -11.95 45.08 -30.65
C LYS A 327 -12.48 43.65 -30.87
N GLU A 328 -12.14 43.02 -31.99
CA GLU A 328 -12.63 41.68 -32.32
C GLU A 328 -11.95 40.60 -31.47
N ILE A 329 -10.66 40.80 -31.13
CA ILE A 329 -9.96 39.98 -30.15
C ILE A 329 -10.56 40.19 -28.75
N SER A 330 -10.82 41.43 -28.33
CA SER A 330 -11.41 41.71 -27.01
C SER A 330 -12.78 41.10 -26.87
N ASP A 331 -13.61 41.13 -27.90
CA ASP A 331 -14.97 40.59 -27.84
C ASP A 331 -14.95 39.04 -27.79
N GLN A 332 -14.06 38.38 -28.52
CA GLN A 332 -13.81 36.94 -28.33
C GLN A 332 -13.25 36.63 -26.93
N THR A 333 -12.35 37.46 -26.40
CA THR A 333 -11.81 37.28 -25.05
C THR A 333 -12.92 37.49 -24.00
N LEU A 334 -13.77 38.50 -24.16
CA LEU A 334 -14.91 38.80 -23.29
C LEU A 334 -15.94 37.67 -23.33
N GLN A 335 -16.24 37.12 -24.51
CA GLN A 335 -17.13 35.98 -24.64
C GLN A 335 -16.56 34.73 -23.94
N LYS A 336 -15.25 34.50 -24.07
CA LYS A 336 -14.54 33.39 -23.38
C LYS A 336 -14.48 33.60 -21.87
N VAL A 337 -14.26 34.83 -21.40
CA VAL A 337 -14.35 35.22 -19.98
C VAL A 337 -15.77 35.00 -19.45
N CYS A 338 -16.81 35.47 -20.14
CA CYS A 338 -18.21 35.21 -19.80
C CYS A 338 -18.55 33.70 -19.73
N GLN A 339 -17.98 32.87 -20.62
CA GLN A 339 -18.13 31.42 -20.55
C GLN A 339 -17.38 30.81 -19.35
N LEU A 340 -16.17 31.27 -19.06
CA LEU A 340 -15.39 30.85 -17.90
C LEU A 340 -16.05 31.28 -16.58
N GLU A 341 -16.61 32.48 -16.49
CA GLU A 341 -17.39 32.93 -15.35
C GLU A 341 -18.67 32.09 -15.15
N LYS A 342 -19.39 31.75 -16.23
CA LYS A 342 -20.56 30.86 -16.14
C LYS A 342 -20.17 29.48 -15.61
N ARG A 343 -19.03 28.94 -16.05
CA ARG A 343 -18.45 27.69 -15.51
C ARG A 343 -17.97 27.85 -14.07
N PHE A 344 -17.32 28.95 -13.72
CA PHE A 344 -16.86 29.22 -12.36
C PHE A 344 -18.04 29.31 -11.38
N ARG A 345 -19.10 30.05 -11.73
CA ARG A 345 -20.34 30.11 -10.95
C ARG A 345 -21.06 28.75 -10.85
N ALA A 346 -20.90 27.86 -11.84
CA ALA A 346 -21.40 26.49 -11.75
C ALA A 346 -20.57 25.65 -10.76
N LEU A 347 -19.24 25.66 -10.91
CA LEU A 347 -18.31 24.98 -10.00
C LEU A 347 -18.41 25.52 -8.55
N GLU A 348 -18.69 26.81 -8.36
CA GLU A 348 -18.91 27.40 -7.05
C GLU A 348 -20.22 26.89 -6.41
N ARG A 349 -21.30 26.73 -7.19
CA ARG A 349 -22.55 26.11 -6.73
C ARG A 349 -22.34 24.62 -6.40
N GLU A 350 -21.59 23.90 -7.21
CA GLU A 350 -21.22 22.50 -6.92
C GLU A 350 -20.32 22.39 -5.68
N SER A 351 -19.36 23.29 -5.50
CA SER A 351 -18.54 23.38 -4.30
C SER A 351 -19.37 23.66 -3.05
N LYS A 352 -20.38 24.53 -3.13
CA LYS A 352 -21.33 24.78 -2.03
C LYS A 352 -22.17 23.54 -1.72
N LYS A 353 -22.69 22.84 -2.73
CA LYS A 353 -23.39 21.55 -2.56
C LYS A 353 -22.50 20.47 -1.93
N LEU A 354 -21.27 20.31 -2.42
CA LEU A 354 -20.28 19.36 -1.89
C LEU A 354 -19.89 19.68 -0.44
N LYS A 355 -19.75 20.97 -0.08
CA LYS A 355 -19.54 21.39 1.31
C LYS A 355 -20.70 20.97 2.21
N GLU A 356 -21.95 21.12 1.76
CA GLU A 356 -23.12 20.73 2.55
C GLU A 356 -23.24 19.20 2.71
N VAL A 357 -23.03 18.45 1.63
CA VAL A 357 -22.94 16.97 1.68
C VAL A 357 -21.82 16.53 2.63
N ASN A 358 -20.67 17.21 2.61
CA ASN A 358 -19.57 16.88 3.52
C ASN A 358 -19.90 17.20 4.99
N LYS A 359 -20.63 18.29 5.28
CA LYS A 359 -21.17 18.53 6.63
C LYS A 359 -22.12 17.41 7.07
N GLN A 360 -23.06 17.01 6.22
CA GLN A 360 -23.99 15.92 6.53
C GLN A 360 -23.23 14.62 6.80
N LEU A 361 -22.28 14.24 5.93
CA LEU A 361 -21.42 13.08 6.14
C LEU A 361 -20.59 13.16 7.44
N THR A 362 -20.14 14.36 7.86
CA THR A 362 -19.48 14.50 9.17
C THR A 362 -20.44 14.35 10.34
N LYS A 363 -21.72 14.73 10.18
CA LYS A 363 -22.76 14.48 11.18
C LYS A 363 -23.05 12.98 11.27
N ASP A 364 -23.38 12.33 10.15
CA ASP A 364 -23.67 10.90 10.08
C ASP A 364 -22.49 10.06 10.64
N LYS A 365 -21.25 10.47 10.36
CA LYS A 365 -20.03 9.86 10.93
C LYS A 365 -19.95 9.99 12.45
N ASN A 366 -20.37 11.13 13.02
CA ASN A 366 -20.38 11.33 14.46
C ASN A 366 -21.52 10.53 15.12
N ASP A 367 -22.68 10.48 14.48
CA ASP A 367 -23.85 9.71 14.95
C ASP A 367 -23.52 8.20 14.93
N LEU A 368 -22.95 7.68 13.83
CA LEU A 368 -22.43 6.31 13.76
C LEU A 368 -21.35 6.02 14.80
N LYS A 369 -20.46 6.98 15.08
CA LYS A 369 -19.44 6.85 16.13
C LYS A 369 -20.07 6.77 17.53
N ALA A 370 -21.17 7.48 17.77
CA ALA A 370 -21.94 7.38 19.01
C ALA A 370 -22.63 6.00 19.14
N SER A 371 -23.27 5.51 18.06
CA SER A 371 -23.87 4.16 18.05
C SER A 371 -22.85 3.05 18.28
N ILE A 372 -21.66 3.14 17.66
CA ILE A 372 -20.56 2.20 17.90
C ILE A 372 -20.08 2.23 19.37
N LYS A 373 -20.04 3.42 20.00
CA LYS A 373 -19.70 3.54 21.43
C LYS A 373 -20.77 2.88 22.31
N CYS A 374 -22.05 3.13 22.03
CA CYS A 374 -23.18 2.53 22.73
C CYS A 374 -23.14 0.99 22.64
N HIS A 375 -23.02 0.43 21.43
CA HIS A 375 -22.93 -1.01 21.24
C HIS A 375 -21.69 -1.65 21.88
N LYS A 376 -20.58 -0.90 22.02
CA LYS A 376 -19.44 -1.38 22.79
C LYS A 376 -19.75 -1.42 24.29
N GLU A 377 -20.38 -0.39 24.84
CA GLU A 377 -20.80 -0.35 26.24
C GLU A 377 -21.82 -1.46 26.56
N ASP A 378 -22.71 -1.79 25.62
CA ASP A 378 -23.62 -2.96 25.68
C ASP A 378 -22.91 -4.32 25.58
N ALA A 379 -21.78 -4.40 24.86
CA ALA A 379 -20.96 -5.61 24.84
C ALA A 379 -20.21 -5.77 26.16
N ASP A 380 -19.60 -4.69 26.66
CA ASP A 380 -18.85 -4.64 27.91
C ASP A 380 -19.77 -4.89 29.14
N THR A 381 -21.07 -4.58 29.08
CA THR A 381 -22.06 -4.98 30.12
C THR A 381 -22.36 -6.48 30.08
N LYS A 382 -22.66 -7.03 28.90
CA LYS A 382 -22.93 -8.48 28.71
C LYS A 382 -21.73 -9.35 29.07
N GLU A 383 -20.51 -8.91 28.79
CA GLU A 383 -19.28 -9.60 29.21
C GLU A 383 -19.18 -9.67 30.75
N ARG A 384 -19.48 -8.56 31.45
CA ARG A 384 -19.52 -8.53 32.92
C ARG A 384 -20.62 -9.42 33.52
N GLU A 385 -21.75 -9.59 32.82
CA GLU A 385 -22.81 -10.51 33.23
C GLU A 385 -22.42 -11.98 33.02
N LEU A 386 -21.80 -12.31 31.88
CA LEU A 386 -21.24 -13.63 31.62
C LEU A 386 -20.17 -14.02 32.65
N GLU A 387 -19.28 -13.09 33.01
CA GLU A 387 -18.27 -13.34 34.06
C GLU A 387 -18.91 -13.60 35.44
N LYS A 388 -20.03 -12.94 35.77
CA LYS A 388 -20.82 -13.26 36.99
C LYS A 388 -21.45 -14.64 36.92
N LEU A 389 -22.00 -15.03 35.76
CA LEU A 389 -22.61 -16.35 35.56
C LEU A 389 -21.56 -17.47 35.59
N LEU A 390 -20.37 -17.26 35.02
CA LEU A 390 -19.24 -18.20 35.08
C LEU A 390 -18.74 -18.42 36.51
N LYS A 391 -18.76 -17.38 37.35
CA LYS A 391 -18.47 -17.53 38.80
C LYS A 391 -19.51 -18.40 39.49
N LYS A 392 -20.81 -18.14 39.28
CA LYS A 392 -21.89 -18.97 39.83
C LYS A 392 -21.81 -20.43 39.36
N LEU A 393 -21.50 -20.67 38.08
CA LEU A 393 -21.32 -22.03 37.55
C LEU A 393 -20.11 -22.75 38.18
N ARG A 394 -19.04 -22.02 38.52
CA ARG A 394 -17.88 -22.57 39.24
C ARG A 394 -18.25 -22.97 40.68
N GLU A 395 -19.05 -22.15 41.34
CA GLU A 395 -19.57 -22.39 42.70
C GLU A 395 -20.50 -23.62 42.71
N ILE A 396 -21.53 -23.65 41.86
CA ILE A 396 -22.42 -24.82 41.68
C ILE A 396 -21.64 -26.10 41.34
N LYS A 397 -20.56 -26.01 40.54
CA LYS A 397 -19.71 -27.16 40.23
C LYS A 397 -18.91 -27.66 41.45
N LYS A 398 -18.52 -26.76 42.36
CA LYS A 398 -17.91 -27.13 43.64
C LYS A 398 -18.95 -27.79 44.53
N ASP A 399 -20.12 -27.19 44.69
CA ASP A 399 -21.21 -27.74 45.50
C ASP A 399 -21.65 -29.13 45.01
N LYS A 400 -21.71 -29.34 43.68
CA LYS A 400 -21.96 -30.68 43.08
C LYS A 400 -20.87 -31.69 43.47
N ALA A 401 -19.61 -31.29 43.56
CA ALA A 401 -18.52 -32.16 43.97
C ALA A 401 -18.57 -32.48 45.47
N ASP A 402 -18.87 -31.48 46.30
CA ASP A 402 -19.01 -31.65 47.75
C ASP A 402 -20.21 -32.56 48.07
N LEU A 403 -21.35 -32.39 47.38
CA LEU A 403 -22.50 -33.29 47.47
C LEU A 403 -22.18 -34.72 46.99
N GLN A 404 -21.35 -34.89 45.95
CA GLN A 404 -20.93 -36.21 45.49
C GLN A 404 -20.09 -36.95 46.54
N LEU A 405 -19.28 -36.24 47.33
CA LEU A 405 -18.53 -36.81 48.46
C LEU A 405 -19.48 -37.27 49.58
N VAL A 406 -20.49 -36.46 49.93
CA VAL A 406 -21.52 -36.82 50.92
C VAL A 406 -22.32 -38.04 50.49
N ILE A 407 -22.68 -38.16 49.20
CA ILE A 407 -23.32 -39.38 48.66
C ILE A 407 -22.41 -40.60 48.86
N GLY A 408 -21.12 -40.49 48.53
CA GLY A 408 -20.15 -41.59 48.74
C GLY A 408 -19.85 -41.91 50.22
N GLU A 409 -20.16 -41.01 51.15
CA GLU A 409 -20.16 -41.27 52.59
C GLU A 409 -21.40 -42.07 53.01
N LEU A 410 -22.58 -41.60 52.62
CA LEU A 410 -23.85 -42.27 52.90
C LEU A 410 -23.92 -43.67 52.28
N GLU A 411 -23.38 -43.87 51.07
CA GLU A 411 -23.29 -45.20 50.44
C GLU A 411 -22.43 -46.17 51.25
N ARG A 412 -21.31 -45.69 51.82
CA ARG A 412 -20.44 -46.49 52.71
C ARG A 412 -21.14 -46.83 54.02
N GLU A 413 -21.87 -45.88 54.60
CA GLU A 413 -22.66 -46.11 55.82
C GLU A 413 -23.79 -47.11 55.57
N VAL A 414 -24.57 -46.95 54.50
CA VAL A 414 -25.60 -47.91 54.07
C VAL A 414 -25.01 -49.30 53.81
N ALA A 415 -23.83 -49.41 53.20
CA ALA A 415 -23.14 -50.69 53.03
C ALA A 415 -22.68 -51.30 54.37
N SER A 416 -22.35 -50.47 55.37
CA SER A 416 -22.01 -50.91 56.72
C SER A 416 -23.24 -51.41 57.48
N LEU A 417 -24.34 -50.66 57.45
CA LEU A 417 -25.62 -51.03 58.05
C LEU A 417 -26.18 -52.32 57.41
N LYS A 418 -26.08 -52.48 56.08
CA LYS A 418 -26.45 -53.72 55.40
C LYS A 418 -25.64 -54.94 55.89
N ARG A 419 -24.34 -54.77 56.16
CA ARG A 419 -23.51 -55.83 56.77
C ARG A 419 -23.97 -56.17 58.19
N GLN A 420 -24.21 -55.17 59.03
CA GLN A 420 -24.72 -55.38 60.40
C GLN A 420 -26.09 -56.08 60.41
N VAL A 421 -26.99 -55.72 59.49
CA VAL A 421 -28.29 -56.40 59.32
C VAL A 421 -28.13 -57.85 58.86
N ALA A 422 -27.19 -58.14 57.95
CA ALA A 422 -26.89 -59.51 57.53
C ALA A 422 -26.34 -60.37 58.69
N GLU A 423 -25.45 -59.80 59.51
CA GLU A 423 -24.90 -60.44 60.70
C GLU A 423 -25.98 -60.68 61.78
N ALA A 424 -26.82 -59.68 62.06
CA ALA A 424 -27.95 -59.82 62.98
C ALA A 424 -28.98 -60.87 62.50
N ASN A 425 -29.22 -60.97 61.19
CA ASN A 425 -30.05 -62.03 60.61
C ASN A 425 -29.41 -63.42 60.80
N LYS A 426 -28.08 -63.55 60.61
CA LYS A 426 -27.37 -64.81 60.87
C LYS A 426 -27.48 -65.24 62.33
N LEU A 427 -27.25 -64.33 63.28
CA LEU A 427 -27.40 -64.58 64.71
C LEU A 427 -28.85 -64.91 65.11
N ARG A 428 -29.86 -64.36 64.43
CA ARG A 428 -31.27 -64.74 64.64
C ARG A 428 -31.51 -66.18 64.20
N ASN A 429 -31.05 -66.56 63.01
CA ASN A 429 -31.21 -67.92 62.50
C ASN A 429 -30.49 -68.95 63.42
N GLU A 430 -29.26 -68.64 63.88
CA GLU A 430 -28.54 -69.47 64.86
C GLU A 430 -29.31 -69.60 66.19
N ASN A 431 -30.00 -68.54 66.64
CA ASN A 431 -30.90 -68.61 67.79
C ASN A 431 -32.13 -69.48 67.53
N GLU A 432 -32.73 -69.42 66.33
CA GLU A 432 -33.87 -70.25 65.94
C GLU A 432 -33.49 -71.74 65.89
N ASP A 433 -32.30 -72.06 65.38
CA ASP A 433 -31.73 -73.43 65.38
C ASP A 433 -31.47 -73.93 66.81
N LEU A 434 -30.81 -73.15 67.67
CA LEU A 434 -30.61 -73.48 69.09
C LEU A 434 -31.93 -73.67 69.84
N LEU A 435 -32.96 -72.89 69.52
CA LEU A 435 -34.29 -73.01 70.13
C LEU A 435 -34.97 -74.31 69.67
N CYS A 436 -34.74 -74.75 68.43
CA CYS A 436 -35.16 -76.06 67.94
C CYS A 436 -34.42 -77.21 68.65
N GLU A 437 -33.11 -77.12 68.86
CA GLU A 437 -32.34 -78.10 69.64
C GLU A 437 -32.85 -78.20 71.09
N VAL A 438 -33.06 -77.05 71.76
CA VAL A 438 -33.64 -77.00 73.11
C VAL A 438 -35.02 -77.65 73.16
N GLN A 439 -35.86 -77.46 72.13
CA GLN A 439 -37.17 -78.11 72.05
C GLN A 439 -37.05 -79.64 71.81
N GLN A 440 -36.06 -80.09 71.04
CA GLN A 440 -35.77 -81.53 70.89
C GLN A 440 -35.26 -82.16 72.19
N LEU A 441 -34.35 -81.50 72.90
CA LEU A 441 -33.86 -81.93 74.22
C LEU A 441 -34.98 -81.95 75.27
N LYS A 442 -35.90 -80.99 75.22
CA LYS A 442 -37.10 -80.99 76.07
C LYS A 442 -38.01 -82.20 75.77
N ASN A 443 -38.26 -82.47 74.49
CA ASN A 443 -39.05 -83.62 74.06
C ASN A 443 -38.41 -84.97 74.46
N SER A 444 -37.07 -85.08 74.45
CA SER A 444 -36.36 -86.29 74.90
C SER A 444 -36.35 -86.43 76.42
N LEU A 445 -36.21 -85.32 77.17
CA LEU A 445 -36.35 -85.30 78.63
C LEU A 445 -37.75 -85.72 79.08
N ASP A 446 -38.80 -85.25 78.40
CA ASP A 446 -40.18 -85.62 78.74
C ASP A 446 -40.49 -87.09 78.37
N LYS A 447 -39.87 -87.64 77.31
CA LYS A 447 -39.85 -89.10 77.05
C LYS A 447 -39.14 -89.87 78.18
N ALA A 448 -37.99 -89.41 78.66
CA ALA A 448 -37.27 -90.06 79.75
C ALA A 448 -38.09 -90.07 81.07
N LYS A 449 -38.81 -88.98 81.38
CA LYS A 449 -39.76 -88.93 82.50
C LYS A 449 -40.92 -89.91 82.33
N ALA A 450 -41.48 -90.04 81.13
CA ALA A 450 -42.55 -91.00 80.85
C ALA A 450 -42.10 -92.47 81.03
N VAL A 451 -40.84 -92.78 80.69
CA VAL A 451 -40.24 -94.10 80.95
C VAL A 451 -40.02 -94.31 82.46
N ALA A 452 -39.58 -93.30 83.21
CA ALA A 452 -39.44 -93.39 84.67
C ALA A 452 -40.78 -93.66 85.38
N THR A 453 -41.89 -93.11 84.89
CA THR A 453 -43.23 -93.35 85.47
C THR A 453 -43.80 -94.76 85.26
N MET A 454 -43.19 -95.60 84.40
CA MET A 454 -43.59 -97.00 84.20
C MET A 454 -42.89 -97.97 85.17
N ALA A 455 -41.87 -97.51 85.93
CA ALA A 455 -40.98 -98.39 86.70
C ALA A 455 -41.32 -98.52 88.21
N THR A 456 -42.38 -97.88 88.70
CA THR A 456 -42.78 -97.93 90.13
C THR A 456 -44.26 -98.25 90.30
N VAL A 457 -44.59 -99.55 90.25
CA VAL A 457 -45.89 -100.09 90.66
C VAL A 457 -45.77 -100.67 92.07
N GLY A 458 -46.61 -100.19 92.99
CA GLY A 458 -46.90 -100.87 94.25
C GLY A 458 -46.52 -100.12 95.54
N ALA A 459 -47.46 -99.32 96.07
CA ALA A 459 -47.86 -99.37 97.49
C ALA A 459 -48.91 -98.29 97.86
N THR A 460 -49.89 -98.70 98.68
CA THR A 460 -50.87 -97.91 99.47
C THR A 460 -52.19 -97.46 98.85
N ARG A 461 -53.24 -97.54 99.68
CA ARG A 461 -54.68 -97.55 99.36
C ARG A 461 -55.47 -96.89 100.51
N GLY A 462 -56.34 -95.94 100.20
CA GLY A 462 -57.29 -95.27 101.11
C GLY A 462 -57.84 -94.01 100.42
N HIS A 463 -59.12 -93.94 100.04
CA HIS A 463 -60.28 -93.50 100.86
C HIS A 463 -60.12 -92.04 101.33
N CYS A 464 -61.03 -91.07 101.10
CA CYS A 464 -62.46 -91.11 100.75
C CYS A 464 -62.93 -89.88 99.92
N ASN A 465 -64.15 -89.94 99.37
CA ASN A 465 -64.86 -88.78 98.82
C ASN A 465 -65.31 -87.81 99.92
N CYS A 466 -65.29 -86.49 99.63
CA CYS A 466 -66.41 -85.59 99.93
C CYS A 466 -66.31 -84.27 99.14
N LYS A 467 -67.47 -83.72 98.73
CA LYS A 467 -67.59 -82.45 98.00
C LYS A 467 -67.75 -81.30 99.00
N THR A 468 -67.25 -80.09 98.67
CA THR A 468 -68.04 -78.83 98.76
C THR A 468 -67.30 -77.65 98.10
N SER A 469 -68.02 -76.89 97.28
CA SER A 469 -67.61 -75.58 96.75
C SER A 469 -67.85 -74.48 97.80
N GLY A 470 -67.05 -73.40 97.83
CA GLY A 470 -67.35 -72.29 98.74
C GLY A 470 -66.40 -71.07 98.79
N THR A 471 -66.51 -70.18 97.80
CA THR A 471 -66.57 -68.71 97.99
C THR A 471 -65.39 -67.90 98.60
N LYS A 472 -64.88 -66.93 97.81
CA LYS A 472 -64.34 -65.58 98.15
C LYS A 472 -63.43 -65.40 99.40
N VAL A 473 -62.26 -64.75 99.22
CA VAL A 473 -62.05 -63.29 99.43
C VAL A 473 -60.59 -62.89 99.07
N LYS A 474 -60.43 -61.63 98.63
CA LYS A 474 -59.21 -60.86 98.33
C LYS A 474 -57.98 -61.16 99.21
N LEU A 475 -56.77 -61.12 98.62
CA LEU A 475 -55.74 -60.11 98.96
C LEU A 475 -54.51 -60.10 98.01
N LYS A 476 -54.00 -58.88 97.80
CA LYS A 476 -52.69 -58.42 97.30
C LYS A 476 -51.68 -59.47 96.77
N THR A 477 -51.23 -59.28 95.52
CA THR A 477 -49.90 -59.72 95.05
C THR A 477 -49.07 -58.54 94.55
N THR A 478 -47.88 -58.39 95.12
CA THR A 478 -46.87 -57.40 94.75
C THR A 478 -46.21 -57.73 93.41
N LYS A 479 -46.18 -56.80 92.45
CA LYS A 479 -45.33 -56.90 91.25
C LYS A 479 -44.17 -55.91 91.31
N LYS A 480 -42.94 -56.44 91.37
CA LYS A 480 -41.70 -55.66 91.17
C LYS A 480 -41.38 -55.54 89.66
N LYS A 481 -41.28 -54.29 89.21
CA LYS A 481 -40.34 -53.72 88.22
C LYS A 481 -39.79 -54.62 87.09
N SER A 482 -40.10 -54.26 85.83
CA SER A 482 -39.25 -54.52 84.66
C SER A 482 -39.29 -53.36 83.63
N SER A 483 -38.23 -52.55 83.65
CA SER A 483 -37.52 -51.84 82.54
C SER A 483 -38.22 -51.17 81.32
N LEU A 484 -39.55 -51.16 81.11
CA LEU A 484 -40.13 -50.50 79.91
C LEU A 484 -39.95 -48.97 79.87
N GLY A 485 -39.71 -48.30 81.00
CA GLY A 485 -39.61 -46.83 81.08
C GLY A 485 -38.38 -46.21 80.41
N ARG A 486 -37.32 -46.98 80.10
CA ARG A 486 -36.09 -46.40 79.51
C ARG A 486 -36.23 -46.09 78.03
N HIS A 487 -36.96 -46.88 77.24
CA HIS A 487 -37.11 -46.62 75.81
C HIS A 487 -38.02 -45.41 75.52
N GLN A 488 -39.11 -45.22 76.26
CA GLN A 488 -39.94 -44.01 76.12
C GLN A 488 -39.16 -42.74 76.46
N ALA A 489 -38.33 -42.77 77.52
CA ALA A 489 -37.49 -41.65 77.90
C ALA A 489 -36.39 -41.36 76.86
N PHE A 490 -35.73 -42.40 76.32
CA PHE A 490 -34.72 -42.23 75.27
C PHE A 490 -35.34 -41.71 73.95
N LEU A 491 -36.54 -42.16 73.60
CA LEU A 491 -37.27 -41.66 72.42
C LEU A 491 -37.64 -40.17 72.60
N ASN A 492 -38.21 -39.81 73.74
CA ASN A 492 -38.56 -38.42 74.06
C ASN A 492 -37.31 -37.52 74.16
N GLN A 493 -36.18 -38.04 74.64
CA GLN A 493 -34.92 -37.31 74.69
C GLN A 493 -34.26 -37.19 73.31
N SER A 494 -34.40 -38.19 72.43
CA SER A 494 -33.97 -38.10 71.02
C SER A 494 -34.85 -37.12 70.22
N ILE A 495 -36.16 -37.10 70.46
CA ILE A 495 -37.08 -36.12 69.87
C ILE A 495 -36.74 -34.71 70.36
N LYS A 496 -36.41 -34.54 71.65
CA LYS A 496 -35.96 -33.25 72.20
C LYS A 496 -34.61 -32.82 71.60
N VAL A 497 -33.64 -33.74 71.50
CA VAL A 497 -32.33 -33.46 70.87
C VAL A 497 -32.49 -33.09 69.38
N MET A 498 -33.38 -33.73 68.63
CA MET A 498 -33.69 -33.30 67.26
C MET A 498 -34.46 -31.98 67.21
N SER A 499 -35.36 -31.70 68.16
CA SER A 499 -36.06 -30.40 68.25
C SER A 499 -35.07 -29.24 68.40
N ASN A 500 -34.02 -29.42 69.22
CA ASN A 500 -32.96 -28.42 69.43
C ASN A 500 -32.03 -28.24 68.20
N VAL A 501 -32.06 -29.15 67.21
CA VAL A 501 -31.36 -28.97 65.92
C VAL A 501 -32.17 -28.07 64.96
N PHE A 502 -33.48 -27.97 65.14
CA PHE A 502 -34.35 -27.07 64.37
C PHE A 502 -34.56 -25.69 65.01
N GLU A 503 -34.08 -25.43 66.24
CA GLU A 503 -34.20 -24.12 66.91
C GLU A 503 -33.32 -23.01 66.28
N ASN A 504 -32.31 -23.37 65.46
CA ASN A 504 -31.39 -22.41 64.82
C ASN A 504 -31.83 -21.93 63.42
N PHE A 505 -33.08 -22.18 62.99
CA PHE A 505 -33.62 -21.65 61.72
C PHE A 505 -34.84 -20.73 61.87
N ASN A 506 -35.13 -20.26 63.10
CA ASN A 506 -36.18 -19.26 63.38
C ASN A 506 -35.58 -17.90 63.78
N LYS A 507 -34.50 -17.47 63.12
CA LYS A 507 -33.89 -16.14 63.33
C LYS A 507 -33.08 -15.62 62.14
N ASP A 508 -33.77 -15.38 61.03
CA ASP A 508 -33.50 -14.27 60.11
C ASP A 508 -34.87 -13.62 59.85
N GLY A 509 -35.18 -12.50 60.50
CA GLY A 509 -34.66 -11.21 60.06
C GLY A 509 -35.71 -10.37 59.30
N TRP A 510 -36.95 -10.87 59.19
CA TRP A 510 -38.12 -10.12 58.72
C TRP A 510 -38.90 -9.52 59.90
N GLU A 511 -38.64 -8.26 60.22
CA GLU A 511 -39.63 -7.18 60.42
C GLU A 511 -38.96 -5.91 60.97
N ASP A 512 -39.30 -4.77 60.36
CA ASP A 512 -39.20 -3.37 60.82
C ASP A 512 -37.87 -2.82 61.40
N MET A 513 -37.39 -1.63 60.99
CA MET A 513 -38.18 -0.40 60.84
C MET A 513 -37.87 0.43 59.60
N SER A 514 -38.92 1.05 59.09
CA SER A 514 -38.92 2.11 58.06
C SER A 514 -38.56 3.50 58.65
N GLU A 515 -38.75 4.55 57.83
CA GLU A 515 -38.48 6.00 58.04
C GLU A 515 -37.06 6.42 57.59
N SER A 516 -36.86 7.33 56.64
CA SER A 516 -37.68 8.44 56.10
C SER A 516 -37.24 8.78 54.64
N SER A 517 -38.01 9.28 53.66
CA SER A 517 -39.39 9.85 53.60
C SER A 517 -40.02 9.67 52.19
N ASP A 518 -41.33 9.45 52.17
CA ASP A 518 -42.42 9.97 51.31
C ASP A 518 -42.11 10.86 50.06
N SER A 519 -42.92 10.88 48.98
CA SER A 519 -44.31 10.37 48.77
C SER A 519 -44.65 10.05 47.29
N GLU A 520 -45.58 9.11 47.10
CA GLU A 520 -46.51 8.93 45.95
C GLU A 520 -45.99 8.71 44.50
N ILE A 521 -46.28 7.51 43.96
CA ILE A 521 -46.90 7.25 42.63
C ILE A 521 -47.45 5.80 42.64
N PRO A 522 -48.68 5.52 42.16
CA PRO A 522 -49.31 4.22 42.30
C PRO A 522 -49.09 3.23 41.14
N THR A 523 -49.17 1.94 41.47
CA THR A 523 -49.57 0.75 40.68
C THR A 523 -49.61 0.85 39.14
N SER A 524 -48.85 -0.02 38.46
CA SER A 524 -49.08 -0.36 37.04
C SER A 524 -49.18 -1.88 36.81
N GLU A 525 -50.11 -2.29 35.96
CA GLU A 525 -50.65 -3.64 35.89
C GLU A 525 -49.88 -4.62 34.99
N SER A 526 -50.20 -5.91 35.17
CA SER A 526 -50.13 -7.03 34.23
C SER A 526 -49.46 -6.81 32.87
N LEU A 527 -48.40 -7.58 32.62
CA LEU A 527 -47.68 -7.72 31.35
C LEU A 527 -48.58 -8.13 30.16
N GLY A 528 -49.81 -8.61 30.42
CA GLY A 528 -50.81 -8.89 29.38
C GLY A 528 -51.39 -7.65 28.68
N SER A 529 -51.32 -6.46 29.30
CA SER A 529 -51.93 -5.22 28.76
C SER A 529 -51.12 -4.56 27.63
N ILE A 530 -49.81 -4.84 27.54
CA ILE A 530 -48.92 -4.21 26.55
C ILE A 530 -49.13 -4.79 25.13
N ILE A 531 -49.37 -6.11 25.05
CA ILE A 531 -49.53 -6.81 23.76
C ILE A 531 -50.81 -6.34 23.04
N MET A 532 -51.87 -6.03 23.78
CA MET A 532 -53.14 -5.57 23.20
C MET A 532 -53.09 -4.11 22.70
N LYS A 533 -52.25 -3.25 23.29
CA LYS A 533 -52.09 -1.83 22.89
C LYS A 533 -51.29 -1.61 21.60
N THR A 534 -50.65 -2.64 21.05
CA THR A 534 -49.86 -2.52 19.80
C THR A 534 -50.72 -2.74 18.54
N VAL A 535 -52.02 -3.01 18.69
CA VAL A 535 -52.95 -3.33 17.58
C VAL A 535 -53.93 -2.18 17.26
N GLN A 536 -53.92 -1.08 18.02
CA GLN A 536 -54.78 0.09 17.78
C GLN A 536 -53.97 1.39 17.78
N ASN A 537 -53.33 1.69 16.63
CA ASN A 537 -53.02 3.05 16.18
C ASN A 537 -52.65 3.09 14.68
N VAL A 538 -53.52 2.49 13.86
CA VAL A 538 -53.76 2.91 12.46
C VAL A 538 -55.27 2.91 12.28
N ASP A 539 -55.91 4.01 12.69
CA ASP A 539 -56.79 4.81 11.82
C ASP A 539 -57.64 5.83 12.60
N SER A 540 -57.57 7.07 12.13
CA SER A 540 -58.52 8.17 12.32
C SER A 540 -58.02 9.34 11.46
N LEU A 541 -58.80 10.03 10.63
CA LEU A 541 -60.18 9.84 10.15
C LEU A 541 -60.38 10.79 8.94
N THR A 542 -61.54 10.76 8.30
CA THR A 542 -62.11 11.77 7.36
C THR A 542 -61.57 11.75 5.92
N ASP A 543 -62.41 11.88 4.87
CA ASP A 543 -63.86 11.66 4.87
C ASP A 543 -64.41 11.25 3.49
N THR A 544 -65.62 10.73 3.56
CA THR A 544 -66.64 10.50 2.54
C THR A 544 -66.58 11.31 1.22
N ASN A 545 -66.97 10.61 0.13
CA ASN A 545 -67.98 10.99 -0.89
C ASN A 545 -67.62 11.07 -2.41
N ASP A 546 -68.48 10.37 -3.15
CA ASP A 546 -69.13 10.68 -4.44
C ASP A 546 -68.46 10.44 -5.82
N GLU A 547 -69.09 9.50 -6.52
CA GLU A 547 -69.62 9.57 -7.90
C GLU A 547 -68.69 9.61 -9.15
N GLN A 548 -68.67 8.45 -9.81
CA GLN A 548 -69.33 8.22 -11.10
C GLN A 548 -68.61 8.58 -12.45
N GLU A 549 -68.47 7.51 -13.24
CA GLU A 549 -68.47 7.39 -14.72
C GLU A 549 -68.04 8.57 -15.62
N LYS A 550 -67.06 8.29 -16.48
CA LYS A 550 -67.31 8.41 -17.94
C LYS A 550 -66.43 7.50 -18.80
N TYR A 551 -67.10 6.58 -19.51
CA TYR A 551 -66.53 5.96 -20.71
C TYR A 551 -66.56 6.95 -21.89
N GLN A 552 -65.53 6.93 -22.74
CA GLN A 552 -65.77 7.00 -24.18
C GLN A 552 -64.66 6.31 -25.01
N LEU A 553 -65.12 5.27 -25.70
CA LEU A 553 -64.69 4.73 -27.00
C LEU A 553 -64.51 5.87 -28.04
N GLN A 554 -63.83 5.77 -29.19
CA GLN A 554 -63.17 4.69 -29.94
C GLN A 554 -62.56 5.34 -31.21
N ASP A 555 -61.41 4.87 -31.74
CA ASP A 555 -61.36 4.42 -33.14
C ASP A 555 -60.12 3.54 -33.50
N ASN A 556 -60.21 2.87 -34.64
CA ASN A 556 -59.39 1.74 -35.06
C ASN A 556 -58.30 2.12 -36.09
N GLN A 557 -57.27 1.27 -36.24
CA GLN A 557 -57.08 0.37 -37.41
C GLN A 557 -55.61 -0.08 -37.62
N MET A 558 -55.33 -1.37 -37.35
CA MET A 558 -54.64 -2.37 -38.21
C MET A 558 -53.41 -1.93 -39.07
N VAL A 559 -52.20 -2.53 -39.05
CA VAL A 559 -51.81 -3.89 -39.54
C VAL A 559 -50.28 -4.19 -39.30
N HIS A 560 -49.91 -5.48 -39.21
CA HIS A 560 -48.60 -6.16 -39.43
C HIS A 560 -47.43 -6.22 -38.40
N ASN A 561 -47.30 -7.42 -37.81
CA ASN A 561 -46.26 -8.45 -38.03
C ASN A 561 -44.74 -8.26 -37.74
N ILE A 562 -44.27 -9.19 -36.88
CA ILE A 562 -43.04 -10.01 -36.98
C ILE A 562 -41.66 -9.32 -36.82
N ALA A 563 -40.98 -9.58 -35.69
CA ALA A 563 -39.66 -10.24 -35.66
C ALA A 563 -39.05 -10.31 -34.24
N HIS A 564 -38.94 -11.52 -33.70
CA HIS A 564 -37.67 -12.17 -33.33
C HIS A 564 -36.64 -11.37 -32.49
N LEU A 565 -36.70 -11.52 -31.16
CA LEU A 565 -35.59 -11.15 -30.27
C LEU A 565 -34.71 -12.39 -30.02
N GLU A 566 -33.48 -12.36 -30.50
CA GLU A 566 -32.54 -13.49 -30.43
C GLU A 566 -31.68 -13.45 -29.17
N ASP A 567 -31.49 -14.62 -28.57
CA ASP A 567 -30.87 -14.82 -27.25
C ASP A 567 -29.35 -14.57 -27.22
N LYS A 568 -28.83 -14.11 -26.09
CA LYS A 568 -27.38 -13.89 -25.85
C LYS A 568 -26.92 -14.41 -24.50
N SER A 569 -26.99 -15.73 -24.31
CA SER A 569 -26.27 -16.40 -23.23
C SER A 569 -25.05 -17.21 -23.71
N ARG A 570 -23.88 -16.56 -23.58
CA ARG A 570 -22.58 -17.09 -23.17
C ARG A 570 -22.34 -18.62 -23.32
N LEU A 571 -21.65 -18.99 -24.40
CA LEU A 571 -21.02 -20.31 -24.51
C LEU A 571 -19.74 -20.37 -23.65
N TYR A 572 -19.68 -21.26 -22.65
CA TYR A 572 -18.42 -21.65 -22.01
C TYR A 572 -17.71 -22.69 -22.90
N HIS A 573 -16.48 -22.38 -23.32
CA HIS A 573 -15.57 -23.41 -23.85
C HIS A 573 -14.97 -24.21 -22.69
N LYS A 574 -15.27 -25.51 -22.61
CA LYS A 574 -14.32 -26.49 -22.07
C LYS A 574 -13.89 -27.44 -23.18
N LYS A 575 -12.59 -27.65 -23.24
CA LYS A 575 -11.83 -28.40 -24.25
C LYS A 575 -11.54 -29.77 -23.65
N ILE A 576 -11.55 -30.85 -24.46
CA ILE A 576 -10.40 -31.75 -24.72
C ILE A 576 -10.84 -33.08 -25.39
N ASN A 577 -10.00 -33.52 -26.33
CA ASN A 577 -9.76 -34.84 -26.94
C ASN A 577 -10.86 -35.87 -27.26
N THR A 578 -10.71 -36.39 -28.47
CA THR A 578 -11.15 -37.67 -29.00
C THR A 578 -10.24 -38.85 -28.61
N GLN A 579 -10.75 -40.07 -28.88
CA GLN A 579 -10.10 -41.40 -29.07
C GLN A 579 -10.43 -42.44 -27.97
N ASN A 580 -10.75 -43.71 -28.27
CA ASN A 580 -10.82 -44.43 -29.57
C ASN A 580 -11.65 -45.74 -29.44
N LYS A 581 -12.33 -46.14 -30.53
CA LYS A 581 -12.73 -47.54 -30.90
C LYS A 581 -13.71 -48.28 -29.93
N ASP A 582 -14.51 -49.26 -30.32
CA ASP A 582 -14.45 -50.28 -31.39
C ASP A 582 -15.73 -50.35 -32.27
N ILE A 583 -15.59 -50.57 -33.59
CA ILE A 583 -15.88 -51.83 -34.31
C ILE A 583 -17.31 -52.37 -34.13
N GLU A 584 -18.18 -52.10 -35.10
CA GLU A 584 -18.99 -53.16 -35.69
C GLU A 584 -19.12 -53.00 -37.22
N LYS A 585 -19.30 -54.11 -37.92
CA LYS A 585 -19.27 -54.24 -39.38
C LYS A 585 -20.66 -54.02 -39.96
N SER A 586 -20.76 -53.36 -41.12
CA SER A 586 -21.42 -53.96 -42.30
C SER A 586 -21.44 -53.03 -43.53
N HIS A 587 -21.11 -53.60 -44.70
CA HIS A 587 -21.80 -53.45 -46.01
C HIS A 587 -22.33 -52.07 -46.49
N SER A 588 -22.13 -51.61 -47.75
CA SER A 588 -21.59 -52.28 -48.94
C SER A 588 -21.35 -51.27 -50.10
N GLN A 589 -20.46 -51.66 -51.04
CA GLN A 589 -20.54 -51.46 -52.50
C GLN A 589 -20.60 -50.04 -53.16
N ARG A 590 -19.64 -49.80 -54.10
CA ARG A 590 -19.83 -49.39 -55.53
C ARG A 590 -20.69 -48.12 -55.82
N ARG A 591 -20.29 -47.13 -56.64
CA ARG A 591 -19.42 -47.10 -57.85
C ARG A 591 -18.82 -45.69 -58.04
N LYS A 592 -17.73 -45.59 -58.83
CA LYS A 592 -17.34 -44.37 -59.54
C LYS A 592 -18.35 -44.08 -60.66
N ILE A 593 -18.66 -42.81 -60.92
CA ILE A 593 -18.91 -42.21 -62.26
C ILE A 593 -18.83 -40.68 -62.13
N SER A 594 -18.23 -40.03 -63.11
CA SER A 594 -18.28 -38.59 -63.37
C SER A 594 -18.26 -38.37 -64.88
N PRO A 595 -19.20 -37.59 -65.44
CA PRO A 595 -18.86 -36.38 -66.21
C PRO A 595 -19.67 -35.14 -65.72
N LEU A 596 -19.23 -33.88 -65.88
CA LEU A 596 -19.29 -33.01 -67.10
C LEU A 596 -20.76 -32.80 -67.57
N ILE A 597 -21.32 -31.60 -67.88
CA ILE A 597 -20.84 -30.25 -68.28
C ILE A 597 -21.92 -29.21 -67.80
N THR A 598 -21.61 -27.89 -67.68
CA THR A 598 -22.33 -26.77 -68.38
C THR A 598 -22.38 -25.41 -67.62
N ALA A 599 -21.96 -24.35 -68.34
CA ALA A 599 -22.28 -22.92 -68.24
C ALA A 599 -21.87 -22.01 -67.03
N HIS A 600 -20.94 -21.11 -67.36
CA HIS A 600 -20.71 -19.75 -66.85
C HIS A 600 -21.88 -18.77 -67.24
N PRO A 601 -22.01 -17.51 -66.74
CA PRO A 601 -20.89 -16.53 -66.64
C PRO A 601 -20.86 -15.46 -65.51
N SER A 602 -19.65 -14.87 -65.37
CA SER A 602 -19.21 -13.47 -65.11
C SER A 602 -20.02 -12.53 -64.19
N VAL A 603 -19.44 -11.56 -63.46
CA VAL A 603 -18.52 -10.45 -63.86
C VAL A 603 -17.62 -10.11 -62.66
N VAL A 604 -16.29 -10.32 -62.71
CA VAL A 604 -15.23 -9.34 -63.05
C VAL A 604 -15.20 -8.07 -62.17
N ASN A 605 -14.11 -7.91 -61.41
CA ASN A 605 -13.30 -6.70 -61.54
C ASN A 605 -11.80 -7.00 -61.29
N LYS A 606 -10.96 -6.45 -62.18
CA LYS A 606 -9.49 -6.58 -62.17
C LYS A 606 -8.89 -5.48 -61.28
N VAL A 607 -7.58 -5.55 -60.97
CA VAL A 607 -6.58 -4.66 -61.59
C VAL A 607 -5.15 -4.85 -61.01
N ASN A 608 -4.24 -5.07 -61.97
CA ASN A 608 -2.80 -4.80 -62.01
C ASN A 608 -1.70 -5.58 -61.25
N ARG A 609 -0.57 -5.55 -61.96
CA ARG A 609 0.73 -6.22 -61.79
C ARG A 609 1.73 -5.21 -61.24
N GLU A 610 2.83 -5.71 -60.70
CA GLU A 610 4.14 -5.09 -60.91
C GLU A 610 5.20 -6.20 -61.10
N LYS A 611 6.11 -6.04 -62.06
CA LYS A 611 7.30 -6.89 -62.22
C LYS A 611 8.50 -6.13 -61.66
N ARG A 612 9.47 -6.78 -60.98
CA ARG A 612 10.92 -6.51 -61.18
C ARG A 612 11.87 -7.45 -60.42
N ARG A 613 12.68 -8.16 -61.23
CA ARG A 613 14.14 -8.43 -61.14
C ARG A 613 14.69 -9.40 -60.07
N ASN A 614 15.63 -10.20 -60.56
CA ASN A 614 16.49 -11.14 -59.84
C ASN A 614 17.60 -10.42 -59.05
N ILE A 615 18.04 -11.02 -57.94
CA ILE A 615 19.42 -10.91 -57.42
C ILE A 615 19.91 -12.33 -57.08
N VAL A 616 21.23 -12.53 -57.17
CA VAL A 616 21.94 -13.81 -57.25
C VAL A 616 22.05 -14.57 -55.91
N VAL A 617 22.11 -15.90 -56.06
CA VAL A 617 22.50 -16.97 -55.12
C VAL A 617 23.47 -16.58 -54.00
N GLN A 618 23.15 -17.00 -52.75
CA GLN A 618 24.15 -17.58 -51.83
C GLN A 618 23.51 -18.49 -50.74
N LYS A 619 24.20 -19.62 -50.45
CA LYS A 619 24.02 -20.63 -49.38
C LYS A 619 22.74 -21.54 -49.40
N PRO A 620 22.89 -22.85 -49.71
CA PRO A 620 21.78 -23.81 -49.87
C PRO A 620 21.32 -24.51 -48.57
N GLY A 621 21.19 -23.79 -47.45
CA GLY A 621 20.80 -24.39 -46.16
C GLY A 621 19.33 -24.19 -45.74
N CYS A 622 18.71 -23.07 -46.12
CA CYS A 622 17.47 -22.61 -45.48
C CYS A 622 16.18 -22.80 -46.32
N SER A 623 16.29 -23.17 -47.60
CA SER A 623 15.15 -23.22 -48.53
C SER A 623 14.32 -24.50 -48.42
N VAL A 624 14.93 -25.63 -48.01
CA VAL A 624 14.24 -26.93 -47.83
C VAL A 624 13.33 -26.87 -46.61
N LEU A 625 13.88 -26.48 -45.45
CA LEU A 625 13.12 -26.32 -44.20
C LEU A 625 11.93 -25.35 -44.35
N LEU A 626 12.11 -24.24 -45.07
CA LEU A 626 11.01 -23.30 -45.34
C LEU A 626 9.94 -23.92 -46.25
N ARG A 627 10.33 -24.69 -47.27
CA ARG A 627 9.39 -25.37 -48.18
C ARG A 627 8.63 -26.50 -47.48
N GLU A 628 9.28 -27.21 -46.57
CA GLU A 628 8.65 -28.22 -45.70
C GLU A 628 7.72 -27.58 -44.67
N ARG A 629 8.12 -26.46 -44.06
CA ARG A 629 7.26 -25.65 -43.18
C ARG A 629 6.00 -25.18 -43.92
N ILE A 630 6.14 -24.70 -45.16
CA ILE A 630 5.01 -24.28 -46.01
C ILE A 630 4.10 -25.48 -46.36
N LYS A 631 4.66 -26.63 -46.76
CA LYS A 631 3.88 -27.86 -46.98
C LYS A 631 3.15 -28.32 -45.73
N SER A 632 3.80 -28.29 -44.56
CA SER A 632 3.20 -28.64 -43.27
C SER A 632 2.05 -27.69 -42.92
N LEU A 633 2.22 -26.38 -43.12
CA LEU A 633 1.16 -25.38 -42.91
C LEU A 633 0.00 -25.57 -43.90
N GLN A 634 0.27 -25.87 -45.18
CA GLN A 634 -0.77 -26.20 -46.16
C GLN A 634 -1.54 -27.47 -45.79
N GLN A 635 -0.84 -28.51 -45.30
CA GLN A 635 -1.45 -29.74 -44.78
C GLN A 635 -2.34 -29.44 -43.56
N GLN A 636 -1.87 -28.61 -42.62
CA GLN A 636 -2.64 -28.18 -41.45
C GLN A 636 -3.88 -27.38 -41.86
N ILE A 637 -3.77 -26.47 -42.82
CA ILE A 637 -4.92 -25.72 -43.37
C ILE A 637 -5.94 -26.66 -44.02
N ALA A 638 -5.51 -27.65 -44.80
CA ALA A 638 -6.40 -28.64 -45.41
C ALA A 638 -7.12 -29.51 -44.34
N VAL A 639 -6.41 -29.93 -43.30
CA VAL A 639 -6.99 -30.66 -42.16
C VAL A 639 -8.01 -29.79 -41.41
N LEU A 640 -7.70 -28.51 -41.15
CA LEU A 640 -8.62 -27.56 -40.52
C LEU A 640 -9.86 -27.28 -41.39
N GLN A 641 -9.72 -27.18 -42.71
CA GLN A 641 -10.84 -27.03 -43.63
C GLN A 641 -11.73 -28.28 -43.66
N ASN A 642 -11.15 -29.48 -43.59
CA ASN A 642 -11.90 -30.73 -43.50
C ASN A 642 -12.62 -30.87 -42.14
N ALA A 643 -11.93 -30.56 -41.04
CA ALA A 643 -12.53 -30.53 -39.71
C ALA A 643 -13.68 -29.51 -39.62
N LYS A 644 -13.53 -28.33 -40.21
CA LYS A 644 -14.62 -27.33 -40.33
C LYS A 644 -15.81 -27.89 -41.10
N ARG A 645 -15.61 -28.58 -42.23
CA ARG A 645 -16.70 -29.20 -42.99
C ARG A 645 -17.42 -30.28 -42.19
N ALA A 646 -16.67 -31.18 -41.54
CA ALA A 646 -17.25 -32.23 -40.69
C ALA A 646 -18.05 -31.66 -39.49
N ALA A 647 -17.51 -30.63 -38.82
CA ALA A 647 -18.21 -29.95 -37.74
C ALA A 647 -19.51 -29.27 -38.22
N VAL A 648 -19.51 -28.65 -39.41
CA VAL A 648 -20.72 -28.06 -40.00
C VAL A 648 -21.78 -29.12 -40.33
N SER A 649 -21.39 -30.28 -40.87
CA SER A 649 -22.33 -31.40 -41.09
C SER A 649 -22.92 -31.91 -39.77
N SER A 650 -22.08 -32.15 -38.76
CA SER A 650 -22.54 -32.61 -37.44
C SER A 650 -23.48 -31.60 -36.76
N VAL A 651 -23.20 -30.30 -36.86
CA VAL A 651 -24.12 -29.24 -36.37
C VAL A 651 -25.46 -29.28 -37.12
N LYS A 652 -25.49 -29.61 -38.42
CA LYS A 652 -26.74 -29.79 -39.17
C LYS A 652 -27.52 -31.00 -38.68
N GLU A 653 -26.86 -32.14 -38.48
CA GLU A 653 -27.47 -33.36 -37.93
C GLU A 653 -28.04 -33.13 -36.52
N PHE A 654 -27.31 -32.40 -35.66
CA PHE A 654 -27.81 -32.02 -34.32
C PHE A 654 -29.02 -31.07 -34.39
N LYS A 655 -29.07 -30.15 -35.36
CA LYS A 655 -30.26 -29.31 -35.58
C LYS A 655 -31.47 -30.14 -36.01
N GLU A 656 -31.30 -31.03 -36.99
CA GLU A 656 -32.37 -31.93 -37.45
C GLU A 656 -32.85 -32.89 -36.34
N ALA A 657 -31.94 -33.34 -35.45
CA ALA A 657 -32.31 -34.12 -34.27
C ALA A 657 -33.06 -33.29 -33.23
N ASN A 658 -32.67 -32.03 -33.01
CA ASN A 658 -33.35 -31.13 -32.09
C ASN A 658 -34.76 -30.76 -32.59
N GLU A 659 -34.92 -30.52 -33.90
CA GLU A 659 -36.22 -30.31 -34.55
C GLU A 659 -37.15 -31.54 -34.36
N LYS A 660 -36.61 -32.76 -34.49
CA LYS A 660 -37.35 -34.00 -34.18
C LYS A 660 -37.73 -34.12 -32.70
N LEU A 661 -36.86 -33.73 -31.77
CA LEU A 661 -37.18 -33.71 -30.34
C LEU A 661 -38.24 -32.66 -30.00
N THR A 662 -38.17 -31.45 -30.57
CA THR A 662 -39.20 -30.41 -30.34
C THR A 662 -40.57 -30.78 -30.89
N SER A 663 -40.65 -31.47 -32.03
CA SER A 663 -41.91 -31.99 -32.57
C SER A 663 -42.46 -33.17 -31.74
N GLN A 664 -41.61 -34.04 -31.20
CA GLN A 664 -42.03 -35.07 -30.24
C GLN A 664 -42.55 -34.46 -28.92
N LEU A 665 -41.89 -33.42 -28.40
CA LEU A 665 -42.33 -32.68 -27.22
C LEU A 665 -43.71 -32.05 -27.45
N HIS A 666 -43.91 -31.37 -28.58
CA HIS A 666 -45.21 -30.78 -28.92
C HIS A 666 -46.32 -31.82 -29.04
N LEU A 667 -46.03 -33.00 -29.60
CA LEU A 667 -46.98 -34.12 -29.66
C LEU A 667 -47.30 -34.68 -28.26
N ALA A 668 -46.32 -34.73 -27.36
CA ALA A 668 -46.52 -35.15 -25.97
C ALA A 668 -47.37 -34.13 -25.18
N ASP A 669 -47.13 -32.83 -25.36
CA ASP A 669 -47.95 -31.76 -24.78
C ASP A 669 -49.39 -31.80 -25.30
N GLN A 670 -49.58 -32.04 -26.60
CA GLN A 670 -50.92 -32.20 -27.18
C GLN A 670 -51.66 -33.40 -26.56
N ARG A 671 -50.96 -34.54 -26.36
CA ARG A 671 -51.52 -35.72 -25.67
C ARG A 671 -51.82 -35.46 -24.18
N LEU A 672 -51.00 -34.68 -23.50
CA LEU A 672 -51.25 -34.27 -22.12
C LEU A 672 -52.47 -33.33 -22.03
N GLN A 673 -52.65 -32.42 -22.99
CA GLN A 673 -53.83 -31.56 -23.07
C GLN A 673 -55.11 -32.34 -23.38
N THR A 674 -55.08 -33.31 -24.30
CA THR A 674 -56.26 -34.17 -24.53
C THR A 674 -56.56 -35.04 -23.30
N SER A 675 -55.54 -35.59 -22.65
CA SER A 675 -55.71 -36.33 -21.38
C SER A 675 -56.26 -35.47 -20.24
N ARG A 676 -55.91 -34.17 -20.17
CA ARG A 676 -56.50 -33.25 -19.20
C ARG A 676 -57.98 -33.00 -19.49
N ARG A 677 -58.36 -32.84 -20.76
CA ARG A 677 -59.77 -32.66 -21.17
C ARG A 677 -60.60 -33.90 -20.87
N THR A 678 -60.10 -35.10 -21.12
CA THR A 678 -60.82 -36.34 -20.77
C THR A 678 -60.90 -36.59 -19.27
N ILE A 679 -59.88 -36.21 -18.49
CA ILE A 679 -59.99 -36.23 -17.02
C ILE A 679 -61.05 -35.22 -16.54
N GLN A 680 -61.13 -34.03 -17.14
CA GLN A 680 -62.17 -33.05 -16.80
C GLN A 680 -63.58 -33.55 -17.11
N THR A 681 -63.84 -34.16 -18.27
CA THR A 681 -65.16 -34.75 -18.58
C THR A 681 -65.50 -35.87 -17.59
N LEU A 682 -64.59 -36.82 -17.36
CA LEU A 682 -64.79 -37.90 -16.39
C LEU A 682 -65.01 -37.41 -14.95
N THR A 683 -64.51 -36.21 -14.61
CA THR A 683 -64.75 -35.58 -13.30
C THR A 683 -66.16 -34.98 -13.22
N SER A 684 -66.66 -34.38 -14.31
CA SER A 684 -68.05 -33.94 -14.42
C SER A 684 -69.02 -35.13 -14.37
N ASP A 685 -68.76 -36.17 -15.16
CA ASP A 685 -69.58 -37.39 -15.20
C ASP A 685 -69.67 -38.05 -13.80
N LEU A 686 -68.56 -38.04 -13.03
CA LEU A 686 -68.53 -38.51 -11.64
C LEU A 686 -69.37 -37.65 -10.69
N ALA A 687 -69.38 -36.32 -10.89
CA ALA A 687 -70.20 -35.41 -10.08
C ALA A 687 -71.70 -35.60 -10.37
N GLU A 688 -72.09 -35.79 -11.63
CA GLU A 688 -73.46 -36.12 -12.02
C GLU A 688 -73.93 -37.45 -11.41
N LEU A 689 -73.12 -38.52 -11.52
CA LEU A 689 -73.42 -39.81 -10.87
C LEU A 689 -73.47 -39.71 -9.34
N GLN A 690 -72.66 -38.84 -8.73
CA GLN A 690 -72.69 -38.61 -7.29
C GLN A 690 -73.97 -37.89 -6.86
N GLN A 691 -74.46 -36.94 -7.67
CA GLN A 691 -75.74 -36.27 -7.47
C GLN A 691 -76.92 -37.24 -7.64
N GLU A 692 -76.91 -38.09 -8.68
CA GLU A 692 -77.93 -39.16 -8.84
C GLU A 692 -77.97 -40.12 -7.64
N ARG A 693 -76.81 -40.49 -7.09
CA ARG A 693 -76.71 -41.32 -5.88
C ARG A 693 -77.40 -40.65 -4.69
N GLU A 694 -77.22 -39.35 -4.51
CA GLU A 694 -77.80 -38.58 -3.41
C GLU A 694 -79.32 -38.42 -3.59
N ASP A 695 -79.77 -38.20 -4.82
CA ASP A 695 -81.18 -38.16 -5.20
C ASP A 695 -81.91 -39.50 -4.95
N LEU A 696 -81.26 -40.63 -5.29
CA LEU A 696 -81.77 -41.98 -5.00
C LEU A 696 -81.75 -42.30 -3.49
N GLN A 697 -80.74 -41.83 -2.77
CA GLN A 697 -80.64 -42.00 -1.33
C GLN A 697 -81.75 -41.21 -0.60
N GLY A 698 -82.04 -39.97 -1.01
CA GLY A 698 -83.18 -39.20 -0.50
C GLY A 698 -84.53 -39.88 -0.77
N LYS A 699 -84.72 -40.46 -1.97
CA LYS A 699 -85.92 -41.26 -2.31
C LYS A 699 -86.06 -42.51 -1.42
N LEU A 700 -84.94 -43.17 -1.09
CA LEU A 700 -84.92 -44.32 -0.18
C LEU A 700 -85.26 -43.92 1.27
N GLU A 701 -84.74 -42.79 1.75
CA GLU A 701 -85.04 -42.27 3.09
C GLU A 701 -86.51 -41.84 3.23
N HIS A 702 -87.11 -41.25 2.19
CA HIS A 702 -88.55 -40.99 2.13
C HIS A 702 -89.39 -42.29 2.18
N LEU A 703 -88.98 -43.35 1.47
CA LEU A 703 -89.64 -44.67 1.55
C LEU A 703 -89.51 -45.32 2.95
N ALA A 704 -88.35 -45.18 3.59
CA ALA A 704 -88.12 -45.67 4.95
C ALA A 704 -88.97 -44.91 5.99
N GLN A 705 -89.15 -43.59 5.82
CA GLN A 705 -90.04 -42.78 6.66
C GLN A 705 -91.53 -43.12 6.42
N ALA A 706 -91.94 -43.35 5.17
CA ALA A 706 -93.30 -43.79 4.84
C ALA A 706 -93.63 -45.17 5.45
N THR A 707 -92.63 -46.05 5.56
CA THR A 707 -92.80 -47.38 6.19
C THR A 707 -92.90 -47.27 7.72
N ARG A 708 -92.18 -46.33 8.34
CA ARG A 708 -92.25 -46.07 9.80
C ARG A 708 -93.55 -45.41 10.27
N LEU A 709 -94.38 -44.88 9.38
CA LEU A 709 -95.66 -44.26 9.71
C LEU A 709 -96.86 -45.24 9.67
N LYS A 710 -96.64 -46.54 9.39
CA LYS A 710 -97.72 -47.51 9.15
C LYS A 710 -97.78 -48.71 10.11
N GLU A 711 -96.93 -48.77 11.13
CA GLU A 711 -96.97 -49.83 12.16
C GLU A 711 -97.11 -49.21 13.56
N GLY A 712 -98.34 -49.20 14.09
CA GLY A 712 -98.64 -48.50 15.34
C GLY A 712 -100.08 -48.66 15.85
N LEU A 713 -100.60 -49.90 15.94
CA LEU A 713 -101.85 -50.20 16.64
C LEU A 713 -101.79 -51.53 17.44
N SER A 714 -101.65 -51.37 18.76
CA SER A 714 -102.46 -52.02 19.82
C SER A 714 -102.24 -53.51 20.23
N PRO A 715 -102.65 -53.90 21.46
CA PRO A 715 -101.79 -54.75 22.31
C PRO A 715 -102.44 -55.98 23.00
N VAL A 716 -101.57 -56.82 23.58
CA VAL A 716 -101.69 -57.62 24.84
C VAL A 716 -103.06 -58.19 25.29
N THR A 717 -103.12 -59.53 25.39
CA THR A 717 -103.67 -60.37 26.51
C THR A 717 -103.29 -61.83 26.19
N SER A 718 -102.64 -62.67 27.01
CA SER A 718 -102.62 -62.92 28.46
C SER A 718 -103.86 -63.63 28.99
N ASN A 719 -103.74 -64.96 29.21
CA ASN A 719 -104.77 -65.83 29.76
C ASN A 719 -104.89 -65.65 31.29
N GLN A 720 -106.11 -65.55 31.82
CA GLN A 720 -106.40 -65.92 33.21
C GLN A 720 -107.81 -66.50 33.36
N ILE A 721 -107.96 -67.40 34.33
CA ILE A 721 -109.11 -68.29 34.53
C ILE A 721 -110.01 -67.72 35.63
N GLU A 722 -111.33 -67.78 35.47
CA GLU A 722 -112.31 -67.44 36.51
C GLU A 722 -113.31 -68.60 36.73
N VAL A 723 -113.90 -68.66 37.94
CA VAL A 723 -114.50 -69.88 38.52
C VAL A 723 -115.95 -69.66 38.94
N THR A 724 -116.87 -70.49 38.44
CA THR A 724 -118.22 -70.82 39.00
C THR A 724 -118.86 -71.89 38.07
N ALA A 725 -119.77 -72.80 38.44
CA ALA A 725 -120.54 -73.07 39.66
C ALA A 725 -120.80 -74.62 39.78
N PRO A 726 -121.45 -75.17 40.83
CA PRO A 726 -121.36 -76.60 41.19
C PRO A 726 -122.56 -77.49 40.77
N THR A 727 -122.36 -78.82 40.73
CA THR A 727 -123.33 -79.86 41.18
C THR A 727 -122.66 -81.26 41.24
N PRO A 728 -123.19 -82.24 42.04
CA PRO A 728 -122.36 -83.35 42.54
C PRO A 728 -122.63 -84.74 41.90
N SER A 729 -121.59 -85.58 41.77
CA SER A 729 -121.47 -86.89 42.47
C SER A 729 -120.36 -87.82 41.93
N LYS A 730 -119.57 -88.43 42.84
CA LYS A 730 -118.75 -89.65 42.69
C LYS A 730 -117.78 -89.75 41.48
N ASN A 731 -116.62 -89.05 41.50
CA ASN A 731 -115.54 -89.30 40.52
C ASN A 731 -114.08 -89.08 40.98
N THR A 732 -113.81 -89.07 42.29
CA THR A 732 -112.53 -88.58 42.87
C THR A 732 -111.27 -89.38 42.51
N ASP A 733 -111.38 -90.68 42.24
CA ASP A 733 -110.21 -91.55 41.96
C ASP A 733 -109.68 -91.40 40.52
N LEU A 734 -110.57 -91.04 39.58
CA LEU A 734 -110.20 -90.67 38.22
C LEU A 734 -109.51 -89.29 38.17
N GLU A 735 -109.99 -88.33 38.96
CA GLU A 735 -109.37 -87.01 39.09
C GLU A 735 -107.93 -87.10 39.63
N MET A 736 -107.69 -87.92 40.67
CA MET A 736 -106.34 -88.09 41.23
C MET A 736 -105.36 -88.67 40.20
N LYS A 737 -105.79 -89.68 39.42
CA LYS A 737 -104.98 -90.25 38.32
C LYS A 737 -104.78 -89.25 37.18
N GLN A 738 -105.79 -88.46 36.84
CA GLN A 738 -105.69 -87.44 35.80
C GLN A 738 -104.76 -86.28 36.23
N LEU A 739 -104.80 -85.86 37.49
CA LEU A 739 -103.87 -84.89 38.08
C LEU A 739 -102.44 -85.44 38.14
N TYR A 740 -102.24 -86.70 38.51
CA TYR A 740 -100.92 -87.34 38.50
C TYR A 740 -100.33 -87.41 37.08
N CYS A 741 -101.14 -87.76 36.08
CA CYS A 741 -100.73 -87.71 34.67
C CYS A 741 -100.40 -86.28 34.20
N LYS A 742 -101.23 -85.28 34.54
CA LYS A 742 -100.96 -83.86 34.24
C LYS A 742 -99.66 -83.38 34.90
N LEU A 743 -99.42 -83.73 36.16
CA LEU A 743 -98.19 -83.40 36.88
C LEU A 743 -96.96 -84.06 36.23
N LYS A 744 -97.08 -85.33 35.80
CA LYS A 744 -96.00 -86.06 35.11
C LYS A 744 -95.70 -85.46 33.73
N ILE A 745 -96.72 -85.04 32.98
CA ILE A 745 -96.55 -84.33 31.70
C ILE A 745 -95.85 -82.99 31.93
N ALA A 746 -96.36 -82.16 32.85
CA ALA A 746 -95.77 -80.87 33.19
C ALA A 746 -94.31 -81.01 33.70
N ASN A 747 -93.99 -82.05 34.48
CA ASN A 747 -92.63 -82.32 34.95
C ASN A 747 -91.68 -82.74 33.81
N ASN A 748 -92.18 -83.51 32.83
CA ASN A 748 -91.42 -83.84 31.62
C ASN A 748 -91.19 -82.58 30.75
N GLU A 749 -92.18 -81.69 30.65
CA GLU A 749 -92.06 -80.41 29.96
C GLU A 749 -91.09 -79.46 30.66
N ILE A 750 -91.15 -79.34 32.00
CA ILE A 750 -90.16 -78.61 32.81
C ILE A 750 -88.75 -79.17 32.60
N THR A 751 -88.60 -80.51 32.55
CA THR A 751 -87.30 -81.14 32.29
C THR A 751 -86.80 -80.80 30.88
N LYS A 752 -87.67 -80.86 29.86
CA LYS A 752 -87.35 -80.43 28.49
C LYS A 752 -86.94 -78.96 28.44
N HIS A 753 -87.73 -78.06 29.01
CA HIS A 753 -87.40 -76.64 29.11
C HIS A 753 -86.08 -76.40 29.86
N SER A 754 -85.81 -77.14 30.94
CA SER A 754 -84.54 -77.06 31.66
C SER A 754 -83.34 -77.50 30.80
N THR A 755 -83.50 -78.51 29.94
CA THR A 755 -82.44 -78.89 28.98
C THR A 755 -82.26 -77.83 27.89
N THR A 756 -83.35 -77.24 27.37
CA THR A 756 -83.28 -76.14 26.40
C THR A 756 -82.61 -74.90 27.01
N ILE A 757 -82.98 -74.51 28.23
CA ILE A 757 -82.36 -73.39 28.96
C ILE A 757 -80.87 -73.65 29.20
N LYS A 758 -80.49 -74.89 29.55
CA LYS A 758 -79.07 -75.26 29.70
C LYS A 758 -78.30 -75.18 28.39
N SER A 759 -78.89 -75.61 27.27
CA SER A 759 -78.30 -75.47 25.94
C SER A 759 -78.13 -74.00 25.53
N LEU A 760 -79.18 -73.18 25.70
CA LEU A 760 -79.15 -71.76 25.40
C LEU A 760 -78.15 -71.00 26.29
N LYS A 761 -78.00 -71.41 27.55
CA LYS A 761 -76.98 -70.85 28.46
C LYS A 761 -75.56 -71.18 27.99
N ASN A 762 -75.31 -72.42 27.55
CA ASN A 762 -74.02 -72.80 26.98
C ASN A 762 -73.74 -72.01 25.68
N GLU A 763 -74.72 -71.92 24.78
CA GLU A 763 -74.59 -71.15 23.52
C GLU A 763 -74.34 -69.65 23.79
N ALA A 764 -75.02 -69.07 24.78
CA ALA A 764 -74.78 -67.70 25.22
C ALA A 764 -73.36 -67.51 25.78
N GLN A 765 -72.87 -68.46 26.60
CA GLN A 765 -71.51 -68.44 27.11
C GLN A 765 -70.47 -68.54 25.98
N GLU A 766 -70.64 -69.45 25.02
CA GLU A 766 -69.73 -69.53 23.87
C GLU A 766 -69.73 -68.24 23.03
N LYS A 767 -70.90 -67.58 22.88
CA LYS A 767 -70.99 -66.28 22.20
C LYS A 767 -70.29 -65.17 22.99
N GLU A 768 -70.38 -65.18 24.32
CA GLU A 768 -69.64 -64.26 25.20
C GLU A 768 -68.12 -64.46 25.10
N GLU A 769 -67.65 -65.71 25.06
CA GLU A 769 -66.25 -66.05 24.87
C GLU A 769 -65.74 -65.60 23.48
N ARG A 770 -66.47 -65.89 22.40
CA ARG A 770 -66.17 -65.38 21.04
C ARG A 770 -66.19 -63.85 20.98
N MET A 771 -67.10 -63.17 21.68
CA MET A 771 -67.11 -61.71 21.77
C MET A 771 -65.87 -61.18 22.51
N ARG A 772 -65.37 -61.88 23.54
CA ARG A 772 -64.15 -61.51 24.27
C ARG A 772 -62.92 -61.65 23.37
N GLU A 773 -62.79 -62.75 22.63
CA GLU A 773 -61.71 -62.95 21.65
C GLU A 773 -61.71 -61.87 20.55
N LEU A 774 -62.89 -61.51 20.04
CA LEU A 774 -63.03 -60.44 19.04
C LEU A 774 -62.66 -59.06 19.62
N ARG A 775 -63.05 -58.75 20.87
CA ARG A 775 -62.61 -57.52 21.56
C ARG A 775 -61.10 -57.48 21.73
N GLU A 776 -60.46 -58.58 22.16
CA GLU A 776 -58.99 -58.64 22.24
C GLU A 776 -58.31 -58.47 20.87
N LYS A 777 -58.88 -59.05 19.80
CA LYS A 777 -58.38 -58.89 18.43
C LYS A 777 -58.48 -57.43 17.98
N ILE A 778 -59.59 -56.76 18.27
CA ILE A 778 -59.77 -55.32 18.03
C ILE A 778 -58.70 -54.52 18.79
N SER A 779 -58.52 -54.75 20.10
CA SER A 779 -57.49 -54.04 20.89
C SER A 779 -56.04 -54.36 20.51
N ARG A 780 -55.78 -55.49 19.84
CA ARG A 780 -54.48 -55.77 19.18
C ARG A 780 -54.33 -54.94 17.90
N MET A 781 -55.37 -54.88 17.06
CA MET A 781 -55.37 -54.08 15.83
C MET A 781 -55.34 -52.57 16.09
N GLU A 782 -56.03 -52.06 17.10
CA GLU A 782 -56.00 -50.65 17.51
C GLU A 782 -54.59 -50.20 17.89
N ARG A 783 -53.82 -51.05 18.60
CA ARG A 783 -52.42 -50.78 18.94
C ARG A 783 -51.52 -50.76 17.70
N ASP A 784 -51.71 -51.69 16.76
CA ASP A 784 -50.97 -51.70 15.49
C ASP A 784 -51.31 -50.48 14.62
N ILE A 785 -52.59 -50.11 14.50
CA ILE A 785 -53.04 -48.90 13.80
C ILE A 785 -52.44 -47.65 14.45
N ASN A 786 -52.43 -47.56 15.78
CA ASN A 786 -51.82 -46.43 16.47
C ASN A 786 -50.29 -46.40 16.28
N MET A 787 -49.60 -47.54 16.33
CA MET A 787 -48.16 -47.61 16.02
C MET A 787 -47.87 -47.12 14.59
N LYS A 788 -48.67 -47.56 13.61
CA LYS A 788 -48.57 -47.14 12.21
C LYS A 788 -48.88 -45.65 12.02
N ARG A 789 -49.84 -45.08 12.76
CA ARG A 789 -50.11 -43.63 12.76
C ARG A 789 -48.89 -42.85 13.27
N HIS A 790 -48.28 -43.27 14.38
CA HIS A 790 -47.06 -42.61 14.90
C HIS A 790 -45.91 -42.69 13.89
N LEU A 791 -45.70 -43.85 13.24
CA LEU A 791 -44.67 -43.99 12.19
C LEU A 791 -44.95 -43.10 10.95
N ILE A 792 -46.21 -42.97 10.54
CA ILE A 792 -46.60 -42.08 9.43
C ILE A 792 -46.34 -40.61 9.81
N GLU A 793 -46.65 -40.20 11.04
CA GLU A 793 -46.43 -38.83 11.49
C GLU A 793 -44.94 -38.50 11.68
N ASP A 794 -44.16 -39.44 12.19
CA ASP A 794 -42.69 -39.38 12.23
C ASP A 794 -42.08 -39.26 10.82
N LEU A 795 -42.57 -40.02 9.84
CA LEU A 795 -42.17 -39.88 8.43
C LEU A 795 -42.59 -38.53 7.82
N ARG A 796 -43.77 -37.99 8.16
CA ARG A 796 -44.21 -36.66 7.74
C ARG A 796 -43.36 -35.55 8.33
N SER A 797 -43.01 -35.64 9.62
CA SER A 797 -42.15 -34.67 10.29
C SER A 797 -40.75 -34.63 9.66
N ARG A 798 -40.16 -35.81 9.39
CA ARG A 798 -38.90 -35.91 8.62
C ARG A 798 -39.00 -35.35 7.22
N LEU A 799 -40.10 -35.62 6.50
CA LEU A 799 -40.32 -35.06 5.16
C LEU A 799 -40.40 -33.53 5.20
N LYS A 800 -41.10 -32.96 6.18
CA LYS A 800 -41.21 -31.50 6.36
C LYS A 800 -39.85 -30.87 6.71
N ALA A 801 -39.10 -31.47 7.63
CA ALA A 801 -37.75 -31.02 7.95
C ALA A 801 -36.81 -31.07 6.73
N ASN A 802 -36.89 -32.13 5.92
CA ASN A 802 -36.12 -32.22 4.67
C ASN A 802 -36.54 -31.15 3.65
N GLN A 803 -37.83 -30.84 3.52
CA GLN A 803 -38.31 -29.74 2.66
C GLN A 803 -37.85 -28.36 3.16
N GLU A 804 -37.75 -28.16 4.47
CA GLU A 804 -37.21 -26.93 5.06
C GLU A 804 -35.68 -26.83 4.82
N ILE A 805 -34.95 -27.94 4.97
CA ILE A 805 -33.52 -28.02 4.59
C ILE A 805 -33.34 -27.73 3.09
N GLU A 806 -34.16 -28.30 2.21
CA GLU A 806 -34.11 -28.06 0.77
C GLU A 806 -34.40 -26.59 0.41
N LYS A 807 -35.36 -25.94 1.08
CA LYS A 807 -35.61 -24.50 0.93
C LYS A 807 -34.39 -23.68 1.34
N THR A 808 -33.83 -23.91 2.53
CA THR A 808 -32.62 -23.17 2.97
C THR A 808 -31.43 -23.43 2.05
N PHE A 809 -31.27 -24.65 1.52
CA PHE A 809 -30.25 -24.94 0.52
C PHE A 809 -30.46 -24.14 -0.76
N ASN A 810 -31.69 -24.10 -1.30
CA ASN A 810 -32.04 -23.31 -2.48
C ASN A 810 -31.83 -21.80 -2.26
N GLU A 811 -32.18 -21.26 -1.09
CA GLU A 811 -31.89 -19.87 -0.70
C GLU A 811 -30.38 -19.58 -0.66
N THR A 812 -29.58 -20.49 -0.07
CA THR A 812 -28.12 -20.33 -0.10
C THR A 812 -27.54 -20.41 -1.51
N LEU A 813 -28.07 -21.30 -2.36
CA LEU A 813 -27.69 -21.46 -3.76
C LEU A 813 -28.01 -20.20 -4.57
N GLU A 814 -29.20 -19.62 -4.40
CA GLU A 814 -29.57 -18.34 -5.01
C GLU A 814 -28.66 -17.20 -4.52
N SER A 815 -28.26 -17.21 -3.23
CA SER A 815 -27.28 -16.25 -2.70
C SER A 815 -25.90 -16.41 -3.35
N PHE A 816 -25.48 -17.64 -3.65
CA PHE A 816 -24.23 -17.91 -4.37
C PHE A 816 -24.35 -17.51 -5.85
N GLU A 817 -25.49 -17.74 -6.49
CA GLU A 817 -25.73 -17.31 -7.87
C GLU A 817 -25.69 -15.78 -7.98
N LYS A 818 -26.32 -15.06 -7.04
CA LYS A 818 -26.23 -13.59 -6.92
C LYS A 818 -24.77 -13.14 -6.76
N LYS A 819 -23.98 -13.78 -5.89
CA LYS A 819 -22.53 -13.51 -5.73
C LYS A 819 -21.72 -13.79 -7.01
N VAL A 820 -22.03 -14.86 -7.74
CA VAL A 820 -21.38 -15.19 -9.02
C VAL A 820 -21.73 -14.16 -10.09
N LYS A 821 -22.98 -13.69 -10.17
CA LYS A 821 -23.41 -12.62 -11.08
C LYS A 821 -22.67 -11.32 -10.80
N THR A 822 -22.63 -10.86 -9.54
CA THR A 822 -21.91 -9.63 -9.17
C THR A 822 -20.39 -9.75 -9.41
N LEU A 823 -19.76 -10.88 -9.06
CA LEU A 823 -18.33 -11.11 -9.35
C LEU A 823 -18.02 -11.16 -10.85
N THR A 824 -18.96 -11.69 -11.65
CA THR A 824 -18.84 -11.71 -13.12
C THR A 824 -18.94 -10.31 -13.72
N GLU A 825 -19.85 -9.48 -13.21
CA GLU A 825 -19.99 -8.08 -13.59
C GLU A 825 -18.73 -7.28 -13.20
N ASP A 826 -18.26 -7.42 -11.96
CA ASP A 826 -16.99 -6.86 -11.47
C ASP A 826 -15.80 -7.25 -12.34
N CYS A 827 -15.72 -8.51 -12.79
CA CYS A 827 -14.66 -8.94 -13.70
C CYS A 827 -14.79 -8.28 -15.08
N SER A 828 -16.01 -8.03 -15.56
CA SER A 828 -16.25 -7.30 -16.80
C SER A 828 -15.88 -5.81 -16.69
N ASN A 829 -16.20 -5.18 -15.55
CA ASN A 829 -15.85 -3.79 -15.23
C ASN A 829 -14.33 -3.62 -15.04
N LYS A 830 -13.67 -4.58 -14.37
CA LYS A 830 -12.20 -4.64 -14.30
C LYS A 830 -11.59 -4.80 -15.69
N LYS A 831 -12.15 -5.65 -16.55
CA LYS A 831 -11.69 -5.82 -17.93
C LYS A 831 -11.81 -4.52 -18.76
N THR A 832 -12.93 -3.81 -18.72
CA THR A 832 -13.07 -2.53 -19.44
C THR A 832 -12.12 -1.46 -18.90
N SER A 833 -11.90 -1.40 -17.57
CA SER A 833 -10.91 -0.49 -16.97
C SER A 833 -9.48 -0.81 -17.41
N ILE A 834 -9.12 -2.09 -17.52
CA ILE A 834 -7.81 -2.57 -18.00
C ILE A 834 -7.64 -2.23 -19.49
N ASP A 835 -8.67 -2.42 -20.31
CA ASP A 835 -8.59 -2.12 -21.75
C ASP A 835 -8.54 -0.60 -22.01
N SER A 836 -9.21 0.22 -21.19
CA SER A 836 -9.02 1.69 -21.14
C SER A 836 -7.60 2.09 -20.72
N LEU A 837 -7.02 1.43 -19.71
CA LEU A 837 -5.63 1.66 -19.31
C LEU A 837 -4.64 1.26 -20.41
N LYS A 838 -4.85 0.14 -21.10
CA LYS A 838 -4.06 -0.25 -22.30
C LYS A 838 -4.18 0.80 -23.42
N GLN A 839 -5.37 1.34 -23.66
CA GLN A 839 -5.55 2.39 -24.66
C GLN A 839 -4.76 3.66 -24.29
N ARG A 840 -4.82 4.11 -23.03
CA ARG A 840 -4.03 5.23 -22.52
C ARG A 840 -2.52 4.96 -22.61
N LEU A 841 -2.08 3.76 -22.23
CA LEU A 841 -0.68 3.34 -22.36
C LEU A 841 -0.20 3.34 -23.82
N ASN A 842 -1.04 2.89 -24.76
CA ASN A 842 -0.73 2.92 -26.19
C ASN A 842 -0.63 4.36 -26.74
N VAL A 843 -1.46 5.30 -26.25
CA VAL A 843 -1.35 6.73 -26.59
C VAL A 843 -0.05 7.31 -26.04
N ALA A 844 0.22 7.13 -24.73
CA ALA A 844 1.46 7.60 -24.11
C ALA A 844 2.73 6.99 -24.74
N THR A 845 2.67 5.74 -25.22
CA THR A 845 3.77 5.09 -25.95
C THR A 845 4.01 5.74 -27.32
N LYS A 846 2.93 6.13 -28.04
CA LYS A 846 3.03 6.89 -29.29
C LYS A 846 3.59 8.29 -29.05
N GLU A 847 3.09 9.02 -28.06
CA GLU A 847 3.59 10.34 -27.66
C GLU A 847 5.07 10.28 -27.29
N LYS A 848 5.48 9.31 -26.45
CA LYS A 848 6.89 9.06 -26.15
C LYS A 848 7.72 8.84 -27.41
N SER A 849 7.24 8.02 -28.36
CA SER A 849 7.96 7.78 -29.62
C SER A 849 8.08 9.04 -30.50
N GLN A 850 7.09 9.94 -30.46
CA GLN A 850 7.13 11.24 -31.13
C GLN A 850 8.14 12.18 -30.46
N TYR A 851 8.13 12.28 -29.13
CA TYR A 851 9.12 13.07 -28.38
C TYR A 851 10.55 12.54 -28.58
N GLU A 852 10.76 11.23 -28.59
CA GLU A 852 12.05 10.63 -28.94
C GLU A 852 12.48 10.98 -30.38
N GLN A 853 11.56 10.97 -31.34
CA GLN A 853 11.85 11.37 -32.72
C GLN A 853 12.22 12.85 -32.82
N MET A 854 11.49 13.72 -32.12
CA MET A 854 11.79 15.17 -32.06
C MET A 854 13.14 15.42 -31.37
N TYR A 855 13.45 14.70 -30.29
CA TYR A 855 14.74 14.77 -29.61
C TYR A 855 15.90 14.32 -30.51
N ARG A 856 15.75 13.21 -31.27
CA ARG A 856 16.75 12.77 -32.25
C ARG A 856 16.99 13.85 -33.31
N LYS A 857 15.92 14.42 -33.89
CA LYS A 857 16.03 15.53 -34.86
C LYS A 857 16.74 16.75 -34.28
N ALA A 858 16.37 17.18 -33.07
CA ALA A 858 17.00 18.31 -32.40
C ALA A 858 18.49 18.06 -32.10
N LYS A 859 18.84 16.82 -31.72
CA LYS A 859 20.25 16.40 -31.53
C LYS A 859 21.03 16.42 -32.85
N ASP A 860 20.43 15.94 -33.95
CA ASP A 860 21.06 15.98 -35.29
C ASP A 860 21.21 17.42 -35.80
N GLU A 861 20.28 18.32 -35.48
CA GLU A 861 20.37 19.75 -35.78
C GLU A 861 21.43 20.47 -34.94
N LEU A 862 21.54 20.12 -33.65
CA LEU A 862 22.60 20.61 -32.76
C LEU A 862 23.97 20.17 -33.27
N GLY A 863 24.18 18.88 -33.58
CA GLY A 863 25.46 18.41 -34.14
C GLY A 863 25.83 19.10 -35.48
N LYS A 864 24.84 19.45 -36.31
CA LYS A 864 25.07 20.26 -37.53
C LYS A 864 25.40 21.73 -37.22
N LYS A 865 24.98 22.27 -36.08
CA LYS A 865 25.34 23.61 -35.61
C LYS A 865 26.74 23.61 -35.00
N ASP A 866 27.08 22.59 -34.21
CA ASP A 866 28.41 22.42 -33.62
C ASP A 866 29.47 22.29 -34.72
N LEU A 867 29.27 21.44 -35.74
CA LEU A 867 30.16 21.34 -36.90
C LEU A 867 30.33 22.67 -37.66
N LYS A 868 29.29 23.51 -37.72
CA LYS A 868 29.37 24.85 -38.32
C LYS A 868 30.13 25.83 -37.42
N LEU A 869 29.96 25.72 -36.11
CA LEU A 869 30.63 26.53 -35.12
C LEU A 869 32.14 26.22 -35.14
N THR A 870 32.55 24.96 -35.08
CA THR A 870 33.96 24.55 -35.22
C THR A 870 34.57 24.97 -36.57
N SER A 871 33.79 24.95 -37.66
CA SER A 871 34.25 25.49 -38.95
C SER A 871 34.41 27.01 -38.97
N LEU A 872 33.69 27.75 -38.13
CA LEU A 872 33.83 29.19 -37.97
C LEU A 872 34.96 29.54 -37.00
N GLU A 873 35.15 28.77 -35.93
CA GLU A 873 36.31 28.86 -35.03
C GLU A 873 37.61 28.63 -35.80
N GLY A 874 37.69 27.60 -36.65
CA GLY A 874 38.85 27.36 -37.51
C GLY A 874 39.18 28.56 -38.40
N LYS A 875 38.16 29.16 -39.04
CA LYS A 875 38.33 30.38 -39.86
C LYS A 875 38.70 31.62 -39.04
N MET A 876 38.23 31.71 -37.80
CA MET A 876 38.59 32.78 -36.88
C MET A 876 40.08 32.66 -36.50
N ILE A 877 40.55 31.46 -36.17
CA ILE A 877 41.95 31.16 -35.88
C ILE A 877 42.83 31.42 -37.12
N GLU A 878 42.41 30.98 -38.31
CA GLU A 878 43.11 31.29 -39.57
C GLU A 878 43.24 32.81 -39.80
N ALA A 879 42.18 33.58 -39.55
CA ALA A 879 42.18 35.03 -39.68
C ALA A 879 43.01 35.73 -38.59
N GLU A 880 43.02 35.21 -37.36
CA GLU A 880 43.85 35.69 -36.25
C GLU A 880 45.33 35.44 -36.53
N CYS A 881 45.70 34.25 -37.00
CA CYS A 881 47.05 33.95 -37.48
C CYS A 881 47.47 34.93 -38.58
N ALA A 882 46.67 35.09 -39.64
CA ALA A 882 46.95 36.03 -40.72
C ALA A 882 47.08 37.50 -40.24
N MET A 883 46.30 37.89 -39.22
CA MET A 883 46.41 39.21 -38.59
C MET A 883 47.73 39.36 -37.83
N THR A 884 48.14 38.36 -37.04
CA THR A 884 49.44 38.39 -36.33
C THR A 884 50.64 38.35 -37.28
N GLU A 885 50.53 37.66 -38.43
CA GLU A 885 51.54 37.71 -39.50
C GLU A 885 51.65 39.12 -40.11
N LEU A 886 50.52 39.79 -40.35
CA LEU A 886 50.50 41.19 -40.82
C LEU A 886 51.05 42.17 -39.77
N GLU A 887 50.71 42.00 -38.50
CA GLU A 887 51.22 42.84 -37.40
C GLU A 887 52.73 42.67 -37.21
N THR A 888 53.24 41.44 -37.28
CA THR A 888 54.69 41.17 -37.20
C THR A 888 55.44 41.69 -38.42
N ALA A 889 54.89 41.52 -39.63
CA ALA A 889 55.46 42.10 -40.85
C ALA A 889 55.50 43.64 -40.81
N ALA A 890 54.42 44.30 -40.38
CA ALA A 890 54.37 45.74 -40.19
C ALA A 890 55.37 46.23 -39.13
N SER A 891 55.47 45.51 -38.01
CA SER A 891 56.44 45.80 -36.94
C SER A 891 57.89 45.67 -37.42
N GLN A 892 58.19 44.65 -38.23
CA GLN A 892 59.51 44.49 -38.85
C GLN A 892 59.83 45.63 -39.83
N GLN A 893 58.88 46.07 -40.65
CA GLN A 893 59.08 47.22 -41.56
C GLN A 893 59.32 48.52 -40.79
N LEU A 894 58.52 48.80 -39.76
CA LEU A 894 58.70 49.98 -38.89
C LEU A 894 60.05 49.94 -38.17
N HIS A 895 60.47 48.79 -37.65
CA HIS A 895 61.79 48.62 -37.04
C HIS A 895 62.93 48.83 -38.05
N GLY A 896 62.79 48.33 -39.28
CA GLY A 896 63.73 48.57 -40.38
C GLY A 896 63.88 50.06 -40.72
N LEU A 897 62.77 50.78 -40.85
CA LEU A 897 62.76 52.23 -41.09
C LEU A 897 63.36 53.01 -39.90
N ALA A 898 63.01 52.64 -38.67
CA ALA A 898 63.58 53.25 -37.46
C ALA A 898 65.11 53.06 -37.41
N LYS A 899 65.61 51.87 -37.75
CA LYS A 899 67.05 51.60 -37.84
C LYS A 899 67.74 52.44 -38.93
N GLN A 900 67.14 52.54 -40.12
CA GLN A 900 67.69 53.35 -41.21
C GLN A 900 67.73 54.84 -40.87
N SER A 901 66.65 55.38 -40.28
CA SER A 901 66.59 56.78 -39.86
C SER A 901 67.58 57.10 -38.73
N GLY A 902 67.75 56.18 -37.76
CA GLY A 902 68.77 56.30 -36.72
C GLY A 902 70.20 56.34 -37.29
N GLN A 903 70.52 55.44 -38.23
CA GLN A 903 71.82 55.44 -38.92
C GLN A 903 72.05 56.73 -39.74
N ALA A 904 71.02 57.24 -40.44
CA ALA A 904 71.12 58.49 -41.18
C ALA A 904 71.37 59.69 -40.26
N LEU A 905 70.67 59.77 -39.11
CA LEU A 905 70.89 60.79 -38.09
C LEU A 905 72.31 60.71 -37.50
N GLU A 906 72.81 59.51 -37.18
CA GLU A 906 74.17 59.32 -36.67
C GLU A 906 75.24 59.80 -37.68
N VAL A 907 75.05 59.54 -38.98
CA VAL A 907 75.94 60.04 -40.04
C VAL A 907 75.89 61.57 -40.15
N VAL A 908 74.71 62.18 -40.05
CA VAL A 908 74.57 63.65 -40.05
C VAL A 908 75.24 64.26 -38.82
N GLN A 909 75.05 63.67 -37.63
CA GLN A 909 75.68 64.12 -36.40
C GLN A 909 77.21 64.04 -36.46
N LYS A 910 77.77 62.95 -37.00
CA LYS A 910 79.22 62.82 -37.24
C LYS A 910 79.75 63.86 -38.21
N LYS A 911 79.03 64.15 -39.30
CA LYS A 911 79.41 65.22 -40.25
C LYS A 911 79.36 66.61 -39.62
N MET A 912 78.38 66.87 -38.75
CA MET A 912 78.24 68.13 -38.03
C MET A 912 79.41 68.34 -37.04
N LEU A 913 79.80 67.31 -36.28
CA LEU A 913 80.96 67.35 -35.41
C LEU A 913 82.24 67.66 -36.20
N LEU A 914 82.52 66.91 -37.28
CA LEU A 914 83.69 67.16 -38.14
C LEU A 914 83.70 68.56 -38.80
N ALA A 915 82.52 69.16 -39.02
CA ALA A 915 82.43 70.53 -39.52
C ALA A 915 82.72 71.55 -38.41
N ASN A 916 82.27 71.29 -37.18
CA ASN A 916 82.57 72.11 -36.01
C ASN A 916 84.06 72.08 -35.66
N ASP A 917 84.69 70.90 -35.65
CA ASP A 917 86.13 70.73 -35.42
C ASP A 917 86.96 71.61 -36.37
N LYS A 918 86.60 71.64 -37.66
CA LYS A 918 87.24 72.53 -38.66
C LYS A 918 87.02 74.01 -38.40
N VAL A 919 85.85 74.40 -37.89
CA VAL A 919 85.60 75.81 -37.51
C VAL A 919 86.48 76.20 -36.32
N GLU A 920 86.68 75.32 -35.35
CA GLU A 920 87.59 75.53 -34.22
C GLU A 920 89.07 75.62 -34.65
N GLU A 921 89.51 74.80 -35.63
CA GLU A 921 90.82 74.95 -36.27
C GLU A 921 90.99 76.34 -36.92
N PHE A 922 90.00 76.81 -37.69
CA PHE A 922 90.04 78.15 -38.31
C PHE A 922 90.08 79.28 -37.27
N ILE A 923 89.27 79.20 -36.22
CA ILE A 923 89.27 80.18 -35.11
C ILE A 923 90.66 80.22 -34.45
N THR A 924 91.27 79.05 -34.23
CA THR A 924 92.62 78.94 -33.64
C THR A 924 93.69 79.56 -34.54
N PHE A 925 93.64 79.30 -35.85
CA PHE A 925 94.54 79.92 -36.83
C PHE A 925 94.45 81.45 -36.84
N VAL A 926 93.23 82.03 -36.83
CA VAL A 926 93.06 83.49 -36.82
C VAL A 926 93.59 84.11 -35.52
N LYS A 927 93.38 83.46 -34.37
CA LYS A 927 93.95 83.92 -33.08
C LYS A 927 95.48 83.89 -33.07
N ALA A 928 96.11 82.92 -33.75
CA ALA A 928 97.56 82.87 -33.91
C ALA A 928 98.07 83.99 -34.84
N LEU A 929 97.45 84.16 -36.01
CA LEU A 929 97.82 85.18 -37.00
C LEU A 929 97.74 86.60 -36.43
N THR A 930 96.70 86.90 -35.66
CA THR A 930 96.46 88.25 -35.12
C THR A 930 97.43 88.61 -34.00
N ARG A 931 97.79 87.65 -33.13
CA ARG A 931 98.90 87.80 -32.16
C ARG A 931 100.24 88.03 -32.85
N GLU A 932 100.52 87.31 -33.93
CA GLU A 932 101.78 87.46 -34.67
C GLU A 932 101.89 88.82 -35.37
N LEU A 933 100.79 89.31 -35.94
CA LEU A 933 100.73 90.63 -36.55
C LEU A 933 100.94 91.75 -35.51
N GLN A 934 100.29 91.64 -34.34
CA GLN A 934 100.50 92.55 -33.21
C GLN A 934 101.97 92.56 -32.77
N ARG A 935 102.57 91.39 -32.57
CA ARG A 935 103.99 91.24 -32.18
C ARG A 935 104.92 92.01 -33.14
N HIS A 936 104.70 91.86 -34.44
CA HIS A 936 105.51 92.55 -35.44
C HIS A 936 105.25 94.07 -35.50
N VAL A 937 104.03 94.54 -35.24
CA VAL A 937 103.74 95.99 -35.12
C VAL A 937 104.48 96.57 -33.91
N GLN A 938 104.42 95.90 -32.77
CA GLN A 938 105.10 96.32 -31.54
C GLN A 938 106.62 96.31 -31.69
N GLU A 939 107.19 95.28 -32.33
CA GLU A 939 108.62 95.23 -32.62
C GLU A 939 109.06 96.39 -33.53
N MET A 940 108.25 96.77 -34.53
CA MET A 940 108.57 97.91 -35.40
C MET A 940 108.49 99.25 -34.64
N ARG A 941 107.47 99.46 -33.81
CA ARG A 941 107.37 100.64 -32.93
C ARG A 941 108.58 100.74 -31.98
N MET A 942 109.02 99.63 -31.40
CA MET A 942 110.24 99.57 -30.56
C MET A 942 111.51 99.94 -31.33
N ARG A 943 111.67 99.43 -32.58
CA ARG A 943 112.81 99.79 -33.45
C ARG A 943 112.79 101.28 -33.82
N ILE A 944 111.62 101.86 -34.09
CA ILE A 944 111.47 103.31 -34.36
C ILE A 944 111.87 104.13 -33.13
N ARG A 945 111.36 103.81 -31.94
CA ARG A 945 111.76 104.49 -30.68
C ARG A 945 113.27 104.44 -30.46
N HIS A 946 113.88 103.27 -30.62
CA HIS A 946 115.34 103.12 -30.48
C HIS A 946 116.12 103.94 -31.52
N ALA A 947 115.61 104.04 -32.75
CA ALA A 947 116.24 104.87 -33.78
C ALA A 947 116.02 106.38 -33.55
N LYS A 948 114.90 106.80 -32.95
CA LYS A 948 114.66 108.19 -32.51
C LYS A 948 115.61 108.59 -31.38
N LYS A 949 115.74 107.76 -30.34
CA LYS A 949 116.68 108.00 -29.22
C LYS A 949 118.14 108.13 -29.71
N ILE A 950 118.59 107.28 -30.64
CA ILE A 950 119.91 107.44 -31.31
C ILE A 950 120.03 108.77 -32.07
N ARG A 951 118.95 109.26 -32.68
CA ARG A 951 118.95 110.54 -33.42
C ARG A 951 119.06 111.73 -32.45
N GLU A 952 118.30 111.75 -31.37
CA GLU A 952 118.39 112.78 -30.32
C GLU A 952 119.79 112.80 -29.67
N GLU A 953 120.35 111.63 -29.35
CA GLU A 953 121.73 111.48 -28.87
C GLU A 953 122.76 112.05 -29.87
N LYS A 954 122.54 111.89 -31.18
CA LYS A 954 123.39 112.47 -32.23
C LYS A 954 123.24 113.98 -32.38
N GLU A 955 122.02 114.52 -32.31
CA GLU A 955 121.77 115.97 -32.46
C GLU A 955 122.32 116.76 -31.26
N CYS A 956 122.16 116.24 -30.03
CA CYS A 956 122.73 116.86 -28.83
C CYS A 956 124.28 116.95 -28.88
N ASN A 957 124.94 115.98 -29.52
CA ASN A 957 126.40 115.94 -29.68
C ASN A 957 126.96 116.90 -30.74
N ARG A 958 126.14 117.63 -31.51
CA ARG A 958 126.63 118.44 -32.65
C ARG A 958 127.15 119.83 -32.28
N TYR A 959 126.83 120.34 -31.09
CA TYR A 959 127.16 121.72 -30.68
C TYR A 959 128.15 121.86 -29.51
N LEU A 960 128.51 120.78 -28.80
CA LEU A 960 129.44 120.84 -27.67
C LEU A 960 130.42 119.67 -27.68
N SER A 961 131.71 119.96 -27.49
CA SER A 961 132.76 118.93 -27.41
C SER A 961 132.57 118.08 -26.15
N LYS A 962 132.55 116.74 -26.31
CA LYS A 962 132.42 115.78 -25.20
C LYS A 962 133.43 116.04 -24.08
N GLU A 963 134.63 116.47 -24.46
CA GLU A 963 135.73 116.82 -23.55
C GLU A 963 135.37 117.98 -22.59
N SER A 964 134.68 119.03 -23.07
CA SER A 964 134.31 120.19 -22.25
C SER A 964 133.05 119.91 -21.42
N VAL A 965 132.08 119.19 -21.96
CA VAL A 965 130.88 118.76 -21.22
C VAL A 965 131.27 117.80 -20.09
N HIS A 966 132.13 116.81 -20.34
CA HIS A 966 132.62 115.91 -19.29
C HIS A 966 133.51 116.62 -18.26
N ARG A 967 134.30 117.64 -18.63
CA ARG A 967 135.00 118.47 -17.64
C ARG A 967 134.02 119.31 -16.82
N ALA A 968 133.01 119.92 -17.43
CA ALA A 968 132.00 120.70 -16.73
C ALA A 968 131.15 119.83 -15.78
N GLN A 969 130.70 118.64 -16.23
CA GLN A 969 130.00 117.66 -15.40
C GLN A 969 130.92 117.08 -14.30
N SER A 970 132.19 116.81 -14.59
CA SER A 970 133.15 116.36 -13.58
C SER A 970 133.49 117.43 -12.55
N LEU A 971 133.46 118.71 -12.94
CA LEU A 971 133.64 119.85 -12.04
C LEU A 971 132.37 120.10 -11.23
N ALA A 972 131.19 120.04 -11.86
CA ALA A 972 129.90 120.17 -11.19
C ALA A 972 129.68 119.04 -10.16
N ALA A 973 129.95 117.79 -10.52
CA ALA A 973 129.94 116.65 -9.60
C ALA A 973 130.91 116.86 -8.42
N SER A 974 132.10 117.41 -8.68
CA SER A 974 133.09 117.74 -7.64
C SER A 974 132.69 118.92 -6.74
N ILE A 975 132.01 119.94 -7.28
CA ILE A 975 131.54 121.12 -6.55
C ILE A 975 130.30 120.79 -5.72
N LEU A 976 129.37 120.01 -6.28
CA LEU A 976 128.12 119.60 -5.65
C LEU A 976 128.27 118.33 -4.79
N ASN A 977 129.46 117.72 -4.79
CA ASN A 977 129.83 116.53 -4.01
C ASN A 977 128.88 115.32 -4.21
N ILE A 978 128.43 115.12 -5.46
CA ILE A 978 127.55 114.03 -5.93
C ILE A 978 128.27 113.17 -6.96
N SER A 979 127.89 111.91 -7.13
CA SER A 979 128.61 111.04 -8.08
C SER A 979 128.28 111.43 -9.53
N LYS A 980 129.18 111.09 -10.46
CA LYS A 980 128.97 111.33 -11.90
C LYS A 980 127.74 110.60 -12.45
N THR A 981 127.40 109.45 -11.85
CA THR A 981 126.21 108.67 -12.20
C THR A 981 124.94 109.36 -11.74
N ASP A 982 124.87 109.81 -10.48
CA ASP A 982 123.66 110.44 -9.94
C ASP A 982 123.39 111.79 -10.63
N LEU A 983 124.45 112.54 -10.97
CA LEU A 983 124.34 113.75 -11.79
C LEU A 983 123.91 113.45 -13.24
N ALA A 984 124.25 112.28 -13.79
CA ALA A 984 123.78 111.87 -15.11
C ALA A 984 122.31 111.44 -15.07
N GLU A 985 121.87 110.72 -14.03
CA GLU A 985 120.48 110.29 -13.82
C GLU A 985 119.54 111.49 -13.57
N MET A 986 119.99 112.50 -12.82
CA MET A 986 119.26 113.78 -12.67
C MET A 986 119.21 114.64 -13.94
N LEU A 987 120.04 114.36 -14.95
CA LEU A 987 120.12 115.10 -16.21
C LEU A 987 119.57 114.30 -17.41
N ASP A 988 119.30 113.00 -17.26
CA ASP A 988 118.61 112.18 -18.25
C ASP A 988 117.11 112.44 -18.13
N THR A 989 116.66 113.55 -18.71
CA THR A 989 115.23 113.82 -18.88
C THR A 989 114.66 112.80 -19.86
N GLU A 990 114.13 111.69 -19.35
CA GLU A 990 113.26 110.82 -20.15
C GLU A 990 112.14 111.69 -20.75
N ASP A 991 111.93 111.59 -22.07
CA ASP A 991 110.85 112.32 -22.74
C ASP A 991 109.51 111.69 -22.37
N ASP A 992 108.89 112.22 -21.31
CA ASP A 992 107.58 111.81 -20.79
C ASP A 992 106.52 111.75 -21.92
N GLU A 993 106.63 112.58 -22.95
CA GLU A 993 105.70 112.54 -24.10
C GLU A 993 105.89 111.29 -24.97
N GLU A 994 107.12 110.77 -25.12
CA GLU A 994 107.40 109.55 -25.90
C GLU A 994 106.96 108.29 -25.12
N THR A 995 107.06 108.31 -23.78
CA THR A 995 106.63 107.18 -22.93
C THR A 995 105.10 107.06 -22.84
N GLU A 996 104.37 108.18 -22.71
CA GLU A 996 102.90 108.18 -22.75
C GLU A 996 102.36 107.81 -24.15
N ARG A 997 103.02 108.26 -25.22
CA ARG A 997 102.70 107.82 -26.59
C ARG A 997 102.82 106.29 -26.73
N ALA A 998 103.84 105.67 -26.15
CA ALA A 998 104.01 104.22 -26.15
C ALA A 998 102.91 103.47 -25.35
N LYS A 999 102.43 104.02 -24.23
CA LYS A 999 101.30 103.43 -23.47
C LYS A 999 100.01 103.44 -24.28
N MET A 1000 99.70 104.56 -24.93
CA MET A 1000 98.53 104.72 -25.81
C MET A 1000 98.55 103.78 -27.02
N GLU A 1001 99.74 103.52 -27.59
CA GLU A 1001 99.93 102.52 -28.66
C GLU A 1001 99.63 101.09 -28.22
N VAL A 1002 100.03 100.72 -27.00
CA VAL A 1002 99.78 99.38 -26.44
C VAL A 1002 98.29 99.16 -26.15
N GLU A 1003 97.58 100.18 -25.65
CA GLU A 1003 96.15 100.04 -25.36
C GLU A 1003 95.32 99.85 -26.64
N LYS A 1004 95.62 100.61 -27.70
CA LYS A 1004 95.02 100.43 -29.04
C LYS A 1004 95.21 99.03 -29.62
N ASP A 1005 96.33 98.37 -29.30
CA ASP A 1005 96.55 96.98 -29.73
C ASP A 1005 95.70 95.98 -28.93
N LYS A 1006 95.46 96.23 -27.64
CA LYS A 1006 94.56 95.41 -26.82
C LYS A 1006 93.11 95.55 -27.28
N GLU A 1007 92.67 96.77 -27.56
CA GLU A 1007 91.34 97.06 -28.12
C GLU A 1007 91.14 96.32 -29.44
N TRP A 1008 92.13 96.38 -30.34
CA TRP A 1008 92.09 95.65 -31.61
C TRP A 1008 92.03 94.13 -31.43
N LEU A 1009 92.86 93.54 -30.55
CA LEU A 1009 92.75 92.11 -30.22
C LEU A 1009 91.36 91.76 -29.67
N CYS A 1010 90.80 92.61 -28.82
CA CYS A 1010 89.48 92.38 -28.23
C CYS A 1010 88.36 92.49 -29.28
N TYR A 1011 88.52 93.35 -30.28
CA TYR A 1011 87.63 93.45 -31.45
C TYR A 1011 87.68 92.19 -32.31
N ILE A 1012 88.88 91.70 -32.64
CA ILE A 1012 89.09 90.41 -33.33
C ILE A 1012 88.43 89.26 -32.57
N GLN A 1013 88.62 89.19 -31.24
CA GLN A 1013 88.04 88.13 -30.42
C GLN A 1013 86.51 88.14 -30.46
N LYS A 1014 85.89 89.32 -30.41
CA LYS A 1014 84.43 89.50 -30.57
C LYS A 1014 83.93 89.14 -31.97
N LEU A 1015 84.71 89.42 -33.02
CA LEU A 1015 84.37 88.99 -34.38
C LEU A 1015 84.39 87.46 -34.55
N LEU A 1016 85.31 86.76 -33.85
CA LEU A 1016 85.39 85.30 -33.85
C LEU A 1016 84.32 84.62 -32.98
N GLU A 1017 83.78 85.32 -31.99
CA GLU A 1017 82.65 84.87 -31.15
C GLU A 1017 81.28 85.26 -31.75
N GLY A 1018 81.26 86.18 -32.71
CA GLY A 1018 80.06 86.65 -33.40
C GLY A 1018 79.53 85.69 -34.46
N GLN A 1019 78.23 85.79 -34.76
CA GLN A 1019 77.64 85.05 -35.87
C GLN A 1019 78.02 85.66 -37.22
N PHE A 1020 78.09 84.82 -38.26
CA PHE A 1020 78.45 85.18 -39.63
C PHE A 1020 77.60 86.33 -40.19
N PRO A 1021 78.15 87.21 -41.07
CA PRO A 1021 79.44 87.09 -41.75
C PRO A 1021 80.57 87.92 -41.10
N PHE A 1022 81.46 87.27 -40.33
CA PHE A 1022 82.63 87.95 -39.76
C PHE A 1022 83.81 88.10 -40.73
N ALA A 1023 83.83 87.35 -41.84
CA ALA A 1023 85.01 87.23 -42.71
C ALA A 1023 85.44 88.54 -43.39
N SER A 1024 84.50 89.40 -43.80
CA SER A 1024 84.81 90.73 -44.34
C SER A 1024 85.41 91.64 -43.28
N TYR A 1025 84.71 91.80 -42.14
CA TYR A 1025 85.17 92.63 -41.03
C TYR A 1025 86.51 92.16 -40.43
N LEU A 1026 86.76 90.85 -40.44
CA LEU A 1026 88.04 90.26 -40.03
C LEU A 1026 89.16 90.61 -41.02
N MET A 1027 88.90 90.54 -42.34
CA MET A 1027 89.88 90.98 -43.33
C MET A 1027 90.17 92.48 -43.19
N ASP A 1028 89.15 93.32 -43.03
CA ASP A 1028 89.32 94.76 -42.86
C ASP A 1028 90.17 95.09 -41.61
N ALA A 1029 89.88 94.43 -40.47
CA ALA A 1029 90.63 94.60 -39.23
C ALA A 1029 92.09 94.15 -39.33
N VAL A 1030 92.38 93.07 -40.08
CA VAL A 1030 93.74 92.58 -40.34
C VAL A 1030 94.48 93.49 -41.34
N LEU A 1031 93.78 94.00 -42.36
CA LEU A 1031 94.31 94.97 -43.32
C LEU A 1031 94.67 96.30 -42.64
N GLU A 1032 93.88 96.75 -41.66
CA GLU A 1032 94.18 97.94 -40.87
C GLU A 1032 95.55 97.82 -40.17
N LYS A 1033 95.80 96.72 -39.45
CA LYS A 1033 97.10 96.48 -38.80
C LYS A 1033 98.25 96.19 -39.76
N LEU A 1034 97.99 95.60 -40.93
CA LEU A 1034 99.00 95.50 -42.00
C LEU A 1034 99.38 96.86 -42.58
N ASN A 1035 98.41 97.77 -42.74
CA ASN A 1035 98.66 99.15 -43.18
C ASN A 1035 99.39 99.96 -42.10
N GLU A 1036 99.08 99.76 -40.82
CA GLU A 1036 99.86 100.32 -39.70
C GLU A 1036 101.32 99.83 -39.74
N LYS A 1037 101.54 98.51 -39.83
CA LYS A 1037 102.88 97.92 -40.01
C LYS A 1037 103.62 98.53 -41.21
N LYS A 1038 102.95 98.74 -42.34
CA LYS A 1038 103.55 99.36 -43.53
C LYS A 1038 104.01 100.80 -43.25
N LYS A 1039 103.16 101.64 -42.66
CA LYS A 1039 103.50 103.03 -42.29
C LYS A 1039 104.69 103.08 -41.34
N LEU A 1040 104.73 102.20 -40.34
CA LEU A 1040 105.85 102.10 -39.39
C LEU A 1040 107.16 101.68 -40.09
N VAL A 1041 107.11 100.76 -41.05
CA VAL A 1041 108.29 100.41 -41.88
C VAL A 1041 108.77 101.60 -42.72
N GLU A 1042 107.84 102.38 -43.28
CA GLU A 1042 108.16 103.60 -44.04
C GLU A 1042 108.76 104.70 -43.14
N GLU A 1043 108.24 104.88 -41.92
CA GLU A 1043 108.79 105.78 -40.90
C GLU A 1043 110.20 105.36 -40.49
N TYR A 1044 110.40 104.10 -40.09
CA TYR A 1044 111.71 103.55 -39.73
C TYR A 1044 112.73 103.71 -40.87
N SER A 1045 112.32 103.43 -42.11
CA SER A 1045 113.18 103.57 -43.29
C SER A 1045 113.55 105.03 -43.56
N SER A 1046 112.62 105.96 -43.32
CA SER A 1046 112.87 107.41 -43.46
C SER A 1046 113.80 107.92 -42.38
N LEU A 1047 113.62 107.48 -41.13
CA LEU A 1047 114.48 107.80 -40.00
C LEU A 1047 115.92 107.32 -40.24
N MET A 1048 116.09 106.07 -40.68
CA MET A 1048 117.40 105.50 -40.99
C MET A 1048 118.08 106.22 -42.16
N LYS A 1049 117.33 106.64 -43.20
CA LYS A 1049 117.86 107.45 -44.31
C LYS A 1049 118.31 108.86 -43.91
N GLN A 1050 117.77 109.41 -42.82
CA GLN A 1050 118.22 110.69 -42.23
C GLN A 1050 119.34 110.52 -41.20
N THR A 1051 119.69 109.28 -40.84
CA THR A 1051 120.68 108.94 -39.79
C THR A 1051 122.06 108.55 -40.35
N ILE A 1052 122.14 108.39 -41.68
CA ILE A 1052 123.36 108.22 -42.50
C ILE A 1052 123.77 109.60 -43.03
#